data_AF-A0A1R1YUM9-F1
#
_entry.id   AF-A0A1R1YUM9-F1
#
_cell.length_a   1.000
_cell.length_b   1.000
_cell.length_c   1.000
_cell.angle_alpha   90.00
_cell.angle_beta   90.00
_cell.angle_gamma   90.00
#
_symmetry.space_group_name_H-M   'P 1'
#
loop_
_entity.id
_entity.type
_entity.pdbx_description
1 polymer ?
#
loop_
_entity_poly.entity_id
_entity_poly.type
_entity_poly.pdbx_seq_one_letter_code
_entity_poly.pdbx_strand_id
1 'polypeptide(L)'
;MVKFLIGVAPLALIASGASAQTLPAQAAVTAADPVATDSTPPEGEQANVPADVVVLGFGQSRQVQTITAADLDRLTPGTSPLKAISKLPGVNFQAADPFGAYEWSTRISLRGFNQNQLGFTLDGVPLGDMSYGPTNGLHISRAIISENIASTSVAQGAGALGTASTSNLGGTIQFTSRAPSDTAALAASGTYGSNDTIRAFVRADSGDLGGGLKGYLSYAYLTTDKWKGFGSQRQHQANAKIVKDFGDRGSITGFFNFSDRRENDYQDLSLDIIKRRGYYNDNISNNYPLAILYAKQATNGAAAAAYAAKNNGSLTGFTAPYAGVQIGLPSGITLDDGYYDAAGLRRDYLGGITFAAKLTDALSLTSTSYYHHNKGQGSWITPYTPTTLGAPNAGGTPITNPAPLSFRTTEYSLDRAGTIAKLALTTGINKLELTGWYESNTLHQARRLYGMTDTATPNRSALDFQSNPMATVWNGKYDTETLQYSVGDTLDIGQLTINGGWKGMRVRNQANTLAGTLARGRIKSEDWFLPQIGAVLHLGNQAEVFASYTENMRAFIAAATAAPFSISQAAFNSVAGTVRPEKSKTAEGGVRYRTGGLQLSATGYYIDFSDRLLTYSVGTAIQGIPPTLNNVGGVESYGAEVSAFYRLTPAFSALASYSYNHATYQQTVRDGSGNLLAEKGRYVVDTPQNMVKGELVYDDSRVFGRVGADYMSKRYFTYLNDQSVDGRVLVDASIGYRFPKEWGGFSIEGSVTNLTDKRYISTIGTNGFTASGDNQTLLAGAPRQWFVTLKKGF
;
A
#
# COMPACT_ATOMS: atom_id res chain seq x y z
N MET A 1 27.71 -2.26 -22.13
CA MET A 1 27.34 -2.15 -23.55
C MET A 1 25.95 -2.77 -23.70
N VAL A 2 24.97 -1.93 -23.99
CA VAL A 2 23.54 -2.15 -23.75
C VAL A 2 22.88 -2.81 -24.96
N LYS A 3 22.13 -3.90 -24.77
CA LYS A 3 21.16 -4.41 -25.75
C LYS A 3 19.79 -4.49 -25.07
N PHE A 4 18.99 -3.45 -25.26
CA PHE A 4 17.53 -3.51 -25.10
C PHE A 4 16.97 -4.13 -26.39
N LEU A 5 16.21 -5.21 -26.26
CA LEU A 5 15.39 -5.74 -27.36
C LEU A 5 13.93 -5.42 -27.04
N ILE A 6 13.41 -4.50 -27.85
CA ILE A 6 12.02 -4.09 -27.97
C ILE A 6 11.22 -5.23 -28.59
N GLY A 7 10.05 -5.51 -28.04
CA GLY A 7 9.11 -6.49 -28.58
C GLY A 7 7.75 -6.42 -27.91
N VAL A 8 7.08 -5.26 -27.97
CA VAL A 8 5.64 -5.15 -27.69
C VAL A 8 4.95 -5.06 -29.04
N ALA A 9 4.39 -6.17 -29.51
CA ALA A 9 3.53 -6.20 -30.69
C ALA A 9 2.09 -5.89 -30.26
N PRO A 10 1.43 -4.86 -30.80
CA PRO A 10 -0.02 -4.73 -30.65
C PRO A 10 -0.69 -5.75 -31.59
N LEU A 11 -1.54 -6.62 -31.03
CA LEU A 11 -2.45 -7.45 -31.82
C LEU A 11 -3.42 -6.53 -32.57
N ALA A 12 -3.23 -6.43 -33.89
CA ALA A 12 -4.14 -5.77 -34.80
C ALA A 12 -5.42 -6.61 -34.95
N LEU A 13 -6.58 -6.01 -34.66
CA LEU A 13 -7.88 -6.54 -35.06
C LEU A 13 -7.98 -6.52 -36.60
N ILE A 14 -8.23 -7.69 -37.18
CA ILE A 14 -8.61 -7.85 -38.58
C ILE A 14 -10.09 -7.48 -38.68
N ALA A 15 -10.39 -6.29 -39.23
CA ALA A 15 -11.71 -5.94 -39.72
C ALA A 15 -11.71 -6.08 -41.25
N SER A 16 -12.40 -7.09 -41.76
CA SER A 16 -12.72 -7.27 -43.16
C SER A 16 -13.59 -6.12 -43.66
N GLY A 17 -13.22 -5.57 -44.82
CA GLY A 17 -13.76 -4.33 -45.36
C GLY A 17 -15.24 -4.35 -45.74
N ALA A 18 -15.88 -3.20 -45.54
CA ALA A 18 -17.07 -2.78 -46.26
C ALA A 18 -16.87 -1.32 -46.69
N SER A 19 -16.93 -1.10 -48.00
CA SER A 19 -16.77 0.19 -48.66
C SER A 19 -17.89 1.16 -48.28
N ALA A 20 -17.56 2.36 -47.83
CA ALA A 20 -18.53 3.45 -47.64
C ALA A 20 -18.41 4.47 -48.77
N GLN A 21 -19.52 4.65 -49.50
CA GLN A 21 -19.74 5.72 -50.46
C GLN A 21 -19.86 7.06 -49.72
N THR A 22 -19.23 8.09 -50.25
CA THR A 22 -19.35 9.49 -49.83
C THR A 22 -20.63 10.13 -50.39
N LEU A 23 -21.42 10.82 -49.56
CA LEU A 23 -22.31 11.93 -49.93
C LEU A 23 -22.55 12.86 -48.71
N PRO A 24 -23.01 14.12 -48.89
CA PRO A 24 -22.38 15.31 -48.29
C PRO A 24 -23.15 15.96 -47.13
N ALA A 25 -22.50 17.00 -46.60
CA ALA A 25 -22.83 17.83 -45.45
C ALA A 25 -24.25 18.44 -45.40
N GLN A 26 -24.79 18.54 -44.18
CA GLN A 26 -25.81 19.53 -43.82
C GLN A 26 -25.61 20.00 -42.37
N ALA A 27 -25.92 21.28 -42.13
CA ALA A 27 -25.51 22.09 -40.99
C ALA A 27 -26.54 22.14 -39.82
N ALA A 28 -26.03 22.58 -38.66
CA ALA A 28 -26.70 23.00 -37.40
C ALA A 28 -27.35 21.85 -36.59
N VAL A 29 -27.21 21.75 -35.26
CA VAL A 29 -27.53 22.73 -34.21
C VAL A 29 -26.70 22.44 -32.95
N THR A 30 -26.27 23.48 -32.25
CA THR A 30 -25.60 23.45 -30.94
C THR A 30 -26.50 22.88 -29.84
N ALA A 31 -26.09 21.76 -29.23
CA ALA A 31 -26.57 21.30 -27.93
C ALA A 31 -25.35 20.88 -27.11
N ALA A 32 -25.21 21.46 -25.92
CA ALA A 32 -24.15 21.14 -24.98
C ALA A 32 -24.57 19.92 -24.14
N ASP A 33 -23.72 18.89 -24.06
CA ASP A 33 -23.86 17.77 -23.14
C ASP A 33 -22.49 17.34 -22.57
N PRO A 34 -22.39 16.99 -21.27
CA PRO A 34 -21.13 16.73 -20.59
C PRO A 34 -20.69 15.27 -20.68
N VAL A 35 -19.39 15.06 -20.88
CA VAL A 35 -18.72 13.76 -20.79
C VAL A 35 -18.34 13.51 -19.34
N ALA A 36 -19.11 12.68 -18.63
CA ALA A 36 -18.76 12.21 -17.29
C ALA A 36 -17.86 10.96 -17.36
N THR A 37 -16.55 11.18 -17.25
CA THR A 37 -15.60 10.14 -16.87
C THR A 37 -15.71 9.85 -15.38
N ASP A 38 -15.79 8.56 -15.05
CA ASP A 38 -15.84 8.05 -13.69
C ASP A 38 -14.64 8.59 -12.89
N SER A 39 -14.94 9.26 -11.77
CA SER A 39 -14.04 9.85 -10.75
C SER A 39 -13.47 11.27 -10.93
N THR A 40 -14.00 12.10 -11.83
CA THR A 40 -13.79 13.57 -11.78
C THR A 40 -15.14 14.30 -11.73
N PRO A 41 -15.37 15.26 -10.80
CA PRO A 41 -16.59 16.08 -10.82
C PRO A 41 -16.73 16.78 -12.18
N PRO A 42 -17.95 16.96 -12.72
CA PRO A 42 -18.17 17.52 -14.04
C PRO A 42 -17.53 18.92 -14.18
N GLU A 43 -16.71 19.05 -15.23
CA GLU A 43 -16.08 20.29 -15.65
C GLU A 43 -17.16 21.18 -16.30
N GLY A 44 -17.80 22.02 -15.49
CA GLY A 44 -18.91 22.88 -15.93
C GLY A 44 -19.63 23.65 -14.83
N GLU A 45 -19.55 23.20 -13.57
CA GLU A 45 -20.09 23.92 -12.39
C GLU A 45 -19.00 24.54 -11.49
N GLN A 46 -17.76 24.65 -11.97
CA GLN A 46 -16.64 25.17 -11.18
C GLN A 46 -16.43 26.68 -11.25
N ALA A 47 -17.29 27.43 -11.92
CA ALA A 47 -17.14 28.88 -11.97
C ALA A 47 -17.40 29.60 -10.63
N ASN A 48 -17.94 28.92 -9.59
CA ASN A 48 -18.18 29.57 -8.28
C ASN A 48 -18.27 28.66 -7.03
N VAL A 49 -17.73 27.43 -7.04
CA VAL A 49 -17.65 26.59 -5.82
C VAL A 49 -16.19 26.58 -5.31
N PRO A 50 -15.88 27.12 -4.12
CA PRO A 50 -14.53 27.02 -3.55
C PRO A 50 -14.12 25.56 -3.41
N ALA A 51 -12.90 25.20 -3.81
CA ALA A 51 -12.38 23.83 -3.81
C ALA A 51 -12.71 23.07 -2.50
N ASP A 52 -13.73 22.22 -2.55
CA ASP A 52 -14.14 21.36 -1.44
C ASP A 52 -12.99 20.40 -1.09
N VAL A 53 -12.73 20.28 0.21
CA VAL A 53 -11.59 19.53 0.77
C VAL A 53 -11.84 18.03 0.74
N VAL A 54 -13.10 17.66 1.00
CA VAL A 54 -13.62 16.30 0.88
C VAL A 54 -14.91 16.35 0.06
N VAL A 55 -14.98 15.52 -0.97
CA VAL A 55 -16.17 15.40 -1.83
C VAL A 55 -16.84 14.08 -1.52
N LEU A 56 -18.10 14.14 -1.07
CA LEU A 56 -18.96 12.96 -0.95
C LEU A 56 -19.47 12.57 -2.34
N GLY A 57 -19.48 11.28 -2.65
CA GLY A 57 -19.90 10.76 -3.95
C GLY A 57 -21.40 10.83 -4.21
N PHE A 58 -21.98 12.02 -4.32
CA PHE A 58 -23.37 12.18 -4.77
C PHE A 58 -23.60 11.53 -6.15
N GLY A 59 -24.75 10.90 -6.35
CA GLY A 59 -25.09 10.14 -7.55
C GLY A 59 -24.43 8.75 -7.64
N GLN A 60 -23.71 8.31 -6.60
CA GLN A 60 -23.08 6.99 -6.57
C GLN A 60 -23.92 5.99 -5.77
N SER A 61 -24.12 4.77 -6.28
CA SER A 61 -24.84 3.70 -5.57
C SER A 61 -24.06 3.03 -4.43
N ARG A 62 -22.86 3.54 -4.15
CA ARG A 62 -21.96 3.05 -3.10
C ARG A 62 -21.24 4.19 -2.41
N GLN A 63 -20.70 3.95 -1.21
CA GLN A 63 -19.97 4.97 -0.46
C GLN A 63 -18.62 5.31 -1.13
N VAL A 64 -18.55 6.51 -1.71
CA VAL A 64 -17.32 7.09 -2.30
C VAL A 64 -16.98 8.40 -1.60
N GLN A 65 -15.70 8.57 -1.26
CA GLN A 65 -15.17 9.80 -0.68
C GLN A 65 -13.85 10.16 -1.34
N THR A 66 -13.69 11.42 -1.70
CA THR A 66 -12.49 11.91 -2.39
C THR A 66 -11.82 13.01 -1.60
N ILE A 67 -10.52 12.84 -1.37
CA ILE A 67 -9.61 13.88 -0.87
C ILE A 67 -8.99 14.60 -2.06
N THR A 68 -9.05 15.93 -2.07
CA THR A 68 -8.58 16.77 -3.18
C THR A 68 -7.13 17.27 -3.00
N ALA A 69 -6.53 17.81 -4.06
CA ALA A 69 -5.21 18.42 -4.03
C ALA A 69 -5.08 19.50 -2.96
N ALA A 70 -6.12 20.34 -2.81
CA ALA A 70 -6.16 21.40 -1.81
C ALA A 70 -6.03 20.87 -0.37
N ASP A 71 -6.52 19.65 -0.10
CA ASP A 71 -6.33 19.00 1.19
C ASP A 71 -4.92 18.41 1.34
N LEU A 72 -4.45 17.72 0.30
CA LEU A 72 -3.11 17.12 0.28
C LEU A 72 -2.01 18.17 0.48
N ASP A 73 -2.19 19.37 -0.09
CA ASP A 73 -1.23 20.48 0.00
C ASP A 73 -1.13 21.10 1.40
N ARG A 74 -2.10 20.84 2.28
CA ARG A 74 -2.08 21.24 3.71
C ARG A 74 -1.35 20.26 4.61
N LEU A 75 -0.97 19.10 4.09
CA LEU A 75 -0.12 18.16 4.80
C LEU A 75 1.35 18.56 4.61
N THR A 76 2.19 18.08 5.52
CA THR A 76 3.64 18.23 5.38
C THR A 76 4.08 17.55 4.08
N PRO A 77 4.88 18.20 3.22
CA PRO A 77 5.40 17.58 2.00
C PRO A 77 6.02 16.22 2.25
N GLY A 78 5.78 15.26 1.35
CA GLY A 78 6.20 13.87 1.51
C GLY A 78 5.26 12.99 2.32
N THR A 79 4.18 13.55 2.90
CA THR A 79 3.12 12.75 3.51
C THR A 79 2.50 11.82 2.46
N SER A 80 2.36 10.54 2.82
CA SER A 80 1.74 9.52 1.98
C SER A 80 0.26 9.86 1.71
N PRO A 81 -0.25 9.68 0.48
CA PRO A 81 -1.67 9.87 0.20
C PRO A 81 -2.57 8.89 0.98
N LEU A 82 -2.03 7.76 1.44
CA LEU A 82 -2.74 6.87 2.36
C LEU A 82 -2.97 7.49 3.74
N LYS A 83 -2.03 8.32 4.23
CA LYS A 83 -2.21 9.06 5.48
C LYS A 83 -3.29 10.13 5.33
N ALA A 84 -3.39 10.77 4.16
CA ALA A 84 -4.40 11.80 3.89
C ALA A 84 -5.84 11.26 4.03
N ILE A 85 -6.10 10.06 3.53
CA ILE A 85 -7.43 9.43 3.64
C ILE A 85 -7.74 8.86 5.03
N SER A 86 -6.81 8.91 5.99
CA SER A 86 -7.01 8.37 7.35
C SER A 86 -8.07 9.11 8.18
N LYS A 87 -8.51 10.29 7.72
CA LYS A 87 -9.61 11.07 8.30
C LYS A 87 -11.00 10.63 7.83
N LEU A 88 -11.06 9.84 6.76
CA LEU A 88 -12.32 9.28 6.25
C LEU A 88 -12.81 8.16 7.19
N PRO A 89 -14.15 7.98 7.33
CA PRO A 89 -14.71 6.90 8.13
C PRO A 89 -14.30 5.53 7.57
N GLY A 90 -14.20 4.53 8.45
CA GLY A 90 -13.89 3.15 8.08
C GLY A 90 -12.43 2.91 7.68
N VAL A 91 -11.60 3.96 7.56
CA VAL A 91 -10.18 3.89 7.16
C VAL A 91 -9.28 3.90 8.40
N ASN A 92 -8.61 2.78 8.63
CA ASN A 92 -7.54 2.67 9.62
C ASN A 92 -6.19 2.66 8.89
N PHE A 93 -5.43 3.74 9.04
CA PHE A 93 -4.07 3.86 8.53
C PHE A 93 -3.07 3.82 9.69
N GLN A 94 -1.99 3.08 9.51
CA GLN A 94 -0.95 2.87 10.50
C GLN A 94 0.42 3.11 9.88
N ALA A 95 1.28 3.81 10.62
CA ALA A 95 2.68 4.00 10.27
C ALA A 95 3.50 4.27 11.54
N ALA A 96 4.73 3.79 11.56
CA ALA A 96 5.70 4.05 12.62
C ALA A 96 6.47 5.36 12.42
N ASP A 97 6.25 6.06 11.31
CA ASP A 97 6.87 7.33 10.96
C ASP A 97 5.78 8.42 10.72
N PRO A 98 6.15 9.72 10.74
CA PRO A 98 5.19 10.82 10.70
C PRO A 98 4.57 11.01 9.31
N PHE A 99 5.23 10.53 8.25
CA PHE A 99 4.82 10.73 6.86
C PHE A 99 3.99 9.56 6.33
N GLY A 100 4.05 8.39 6.99
CA GLY A 100 3.60 7.14 6.38
C GLY A 100 4.52 6.71 5.23
N ALA A 101 5.77 7.15 5.28
CA ALA A 101 6.78 6.83 4.30
C ALA A 101 7.33 5.43 4.53
N TYR A 102 7.54 4.97 5.77
CA TYR A 102 8.19 3.70 6.12
C TYR A 102 7.29 2.47 5.86
N GLU A 103 7.41 1.90 4.65
CA GLU A 103 6.61 0.83 4.04
C GLU A 103 6.55 -0.46 4.87
N TRP A 104 7.61 -0.83 5.61
CA TRP A 104 7.53 -2.01 6.51
C TRP A 104 6.45 -1.82 7.57
N SER A 105 6.28 -0.58 8.06
CA SER A 105 5.27 -0.22 9.05
C SER A 105 3.92 0.19 8.46
N THR A 106 3.90 0.62 7.19
CA THR A 106 2.67 1.12 6.58
C THR A 106 1.64 0.01 6.47
N ARG A 107 0.47 0.22 7.08
CA ARG A 107 -0.70 -0.66 6.94
C ARG A 107 -1.94 0.19 6.72
N ILE A 108 -2.85 -0.31 5.91
CA ILE A 108 -4.19 0.24 5.76
C ILE A 108 -5.21 -0.88 5.85
N SER A 109 -6.34 -0.61 6.51
CA SER A 109 -7.51 -1.46 6.47
C SER A 109 -8.78 -0.63 6.29
N LEU A 110 -9.75 -1.18 5.57
CA LEU A 110 -11.03 -0.55 5.25
C LEU A 110 -12.15 -1.52 5.65
N ARG A 111 -13.02 -1.12 6.59
CA ARG A 111 -14.10 -1.98 7.11
C ARG A 111 -13.64 -3.39 7.54
N GLY A 112 -12.42 -3.49 8.10
CA GLY A 112 -11.82 -4.75 8.54
C GLY A 112 -11.14 -5.59 7.44
N PHE A 113 -11.25 -5.19 6.16
CA PHE A 113 -10.41 -5.74 5.10
C PHE A 113 -9.02 -5.12 5.20
N ASN A 114 -7.99 -5.97 5.27
CA ASN A 114 -6.61 -5.51 5.32
C ASN A 114 -6.14 -5.05 3.93
N GLN A 115 -4.96 -4.43 3.90
CA GLN A 115 -4.38 -3.88 2.67
C GLN A 115 -4.37 -4.87 1.50
N ASN A 116 -4.04 -6.14 1.73
CA ASN A 116 -3.94 -7.11 0.64
C ASN A 116 -5.30 -7.63 0.13
N GLN A 117 -6.39 -7.17 0.72
CA GLN A 117 -7.79 -7.40 0.33
C GLN A 117 -8.45 -6.14 -0.27
N LEU A 118 -7.66 -5.10 -0.58
CA LEU A 118 -8.11 -3.89 -1.25
C LEU A 118 -7.53 -3.80 -2.66
N GLY A 119 -8.20 -3.03 -3.52
CA GLY A 119 -7.69 -2.68 -4.85
C GLY A 119 -7.05 -1.29 -4.86
N PHE A 120 -5.94 -1.13 -5.58
CA PHE A 120 -5.23 0.15 -5.68
C PHE A 120 -4.92 0.48 -7.14
N THR A 121 -5.12 1.73 -7.56
CA THR A 121 -4.78 2.18 -8.90
C THR A 121 -4.12 3.57 -8.90
N LEU A 122 -3.21 3.82 -9.85
CA LEU A 122 -2.70 5.16 -10.17
C LEU A 122 -3.02 5.45 -11.64
N ASP A 123 -3.85 6.46 -11.91
CA ASP A 123 -4.32 6.79 -13.26
C ASP A 123 -4.87 5.54 -14.01
N GLY A 124 -5.59 4.68 -13.28
CA GLY A 124 -6.13 3.41 -13.76
C GLY A 124 -5.13 2.24 -13.77
N VAL A 125 -3.83 2.47 -13.69
CA VAL A 125 -2.82 1.39 -13.63
C VAL A 125 -2.91 0.67 -12.28
N PRO A 126 -3.12 -0.66 -12.24
CA PRO A 126 -3.26 -1.43 -11.00
C PRO A 126 -1.95 -1.42 -10.23
N LEU A 127 -1.97 -1.08 -8.95
CA LEU A 127 -0.81 -1.05 -8.07
C LEU A 127 -0.61 -2.36 -7.28
N GLY A 128 -1.38 -3.40 -7.62
CA GLY A 128 -1.36 -4.69 -6.92
C GLY A 128 -1.97 -4.57 -5.53
N ASP A 129 -1.42 -5.30 -4.57
CA ASP A 129 -1.87 -5.33 -3.17
C ASP A 129 -1.04 -4.42 -2.24
N MET A 130 -0.09 -3.67 -2.83
CA MET A 130 0.84 -2.74 -2.17
C MET A 130 1.69 -3.35 -1.04
N SER A 131 1.81 -4.69 -0.96
CA SER A 131 2.62 -5.36 0.07
C SER A 131 4.10 -4.94 0.04
N TYR A 132 4.75 -4.96 1.22
CA TYR A 132 6.16 -4.55 1.39
C TYR A 132 7.13 -5.29 0.45
N GLY A 133 6.88 -6.59 0.27
CA GLY A 133 7.52 -7.42 -0.75
C GLY A 133 6.61 -7.49 -1.99
N PRO A 134 6.76 -6.60 -2.98
CA PRO A 134 5.86 -6.54 -4.13
C PRO A 134 5.82 -7.87 -4.88
N THR A 135 4.60 -8.37 -5.11
CA THR A 135 4.37 -9.60 -5.90
C THR A 135 3.64 -9.34 -7.21
N ASN A 136 2.82 -8.29 -7.28
CA ASN A 136 1.96 -7.97 -8.41
C ASN A 136 1.73 -6.45 -8.58
N GLY A 137 2.67 -5.61 -8.12
CA GLY A 137 2.54 -4.16 -8.19
C GLY A 137 3.54 -3.40 -7.35
N LEU A 138 3.21 -2.17 -6.95
CA LEU A 138 4.08 -1.31 -6.14
C LEU A 138 3.28 -0.41 -5.20
N HIS A 139 3.91 -0.05 -4.08
CA HIS A 139 3.32 0.87 -3.13
C HIS A 139 3.23 2.31 -3.69
N ILE A 140 2.13 3.04 -3.40
CA ILE A 140 1.89 4.40 -3.92
C ILE A 140 3.03 5.38 -3.63
N SER A 141 3.66 5.29 -2.45
CA SER A 141 4.80 6.14 -2.07
C SER A 141 6.06 5.91 -2.94
N ARG A 142 6.10 4.84 -3.73
CA ARG A 142 7.13 4.56 -4.75
C ARG A 142 6.62 4.83 -6.17
N ALA A 143 5.31 4.74 -6.39
CA ALA A 143 4.69 4.89 -7.71
C ALA A 143 4.73 6.33 -8.23
N ILE A 144 4.60 7.32 -7.35
CA ILE A 144 4.60 8.74 -7.70
C ILE A 144 5.00 9.59 -6.50
N ILE A 145 5.54 10.78 -6.76
CA ILE A 145 5.82 11.79 -5.75
C ILE A 145 4.47 12.30 -5.19
N SER A 146 4.34 12.43 -3.86
CA SER A 146 3.05 12.77 -3.24
C SER A 146 2.52 14.14 -3.63
N GLU A 147 3.39 15.12 -3.86
CA GLU A 147 3.05 16.46 -4.36
C GLU A 147 2.47 16.43 -5.80
N ASN A 148 2.64 15.33 -6.54
CA ASN A 148 2.05 15.15 -7.86
C ASN A 148 0.70 14.41 -7.82
N ILE A 149 0.15 14.11 -6.65
CA ILE A 149 -1.22 13.60 -6.52
C ILE A 149 -2.22 14.75 -6.63
N ALA A 150 -3.24 14.58 -7.46
CA ALA A 150 -4.37 15.51 -7.61
C ALA A 150 -5.54 15.13 -6.72
N SER A 151 -5.78 13.83 -6.53
CA SER A 151 -6.83 13.33 -5.65
C SER A 151 -6.57 11.90 -5.21
N THR A 152 -7.19 11.54 -4.09
CA THR A 152 -7.30 10.15 -3.63
C THR A 152 -8.75 9.84 -3.33
N SER A 153 -9.31 8.88 -4.06
CA SER A 153 -10.71 8.46 -3.93
C SER A 153 -10.79 7.09 -3.28
N VAL A 154 -11.58 6.97 -2.22
CA VAL A 154 -11.88 5.71 -1.53
C VAL A 154 -13.30 5.29 -1.88
N ALA A 155 -13.44 4.18 -2.59
CA ALA A 155 -14.72 3.52 -2.83
C ALA A 155 -14.80 2.29 -1.92
N GLN A 156 -15.72 2.31 -0.97
CA GLN A 156 -15.94 1.19 -0.06
C GLN A 156 -16.92 0.18 -0.65
N GLY A 157 -16.82 -1.09 -0.23
CA GLY A 157 -17.53 -2.19 -0.87
C GLY A 157 -16.80 -2.64 -2.14
N ALA A 158 -17.47 -3.02 -3.21
CA ALA A 158 -16.77 -3.16 -4.49
C ALA A 158 -16.55 -1.78 -5.13
N GLY A 159 -15.29 -1.44 -5.40
CA GLY A 159 -14.94 -0.37 -6.33
C GLY A 159 -15.62 -0.50 -7.70
N ALA A 160 -15.46 0.50 -8.57
CA ALA A 160 -16.09 0.50 -9.90
C ALA A 160 -15.87 -0.82 -10.66
N LEU A 161 -16.91 -1.31 -11.33
CA LEU A 161 -16.92 -2.61 -12.04
C LEU A 161 -15.68 -2.79 -12.93
N GLY A 162 -15.27 -1.72 -13.62
CA GLY A 162 -14.09 -1.70 -14.50
C GLY A 162 -12.74 -1.53 -13.80
N THR A 163 -12.67 -1.50 -12.47
CA THR A 163 -11.39 -1.32 -11.76
C THR A 163 -10.51 -2.56 -11.91
N ALA A 164 -9.36 -2.39 -12.55
CA ALA A 164 -8.31 -3.40 -12.66
C ALA A 164 -7.76 -3.74 -11.27
N SER A 165 -8.23 -4.85 -10.70
CA SER A 165 -7.71 -5.40 -9.44
C SER A 165 -8.08 -6.88 -9.31
N THR A 166 -7.15 -7.67 -8.77
CA THR A 166 -7.32 -9.09 -8.42
C THR A 166 -7.38 -9.33 -6.91
N SER A 167 -7.44 -8.26 -6.10
CA SER A 167 -7.38 -8.30 -4.63
C SER A 167 -8.55 -7.57 -3.96
N ASN A 168 -9.33 -6.80 -4.71
CA ASN A 168 -10.42 -5.97 -4.22
C ASN A 168 -11.58 -6.81 -3.65
N LEU A 169 -11.56 -7.09 -2.35
CA LEU A 169 -12.68 -7.67 -1.61
C LEU A 169 -13.49 -6.62 -0.84
N GLY A 170 -12.82 -5.57 -0.34
CA GLY A 170 -13.41 -4.59 0.58
C GLY A 170 -13.50 -3.15 0.10
N GLY A 171 -12.86 -2.81 -1.02
CA GLY A 171 -12.83 -1.45 -1.53
C GLY A 171 -11.66 -1.18 -2.45
N THR A 172 -11.79 -0.09 -3.20
CA THR A 172 -10.71 0.43 -4.05
C THR A 172 -10.28 1.80 -3.59
N ILE A 173 -8.97 2.03 -3.66
CA ILE A 173 -8.33 3.32 -3.42
C ILE A 173 -7.68 3.74 -4.73
N GLN A 174 -8.17 4.81 -5.31
CA GLN A 174 -7.79 5.29 -6.63
C GLN A 174 -7.04 6.60 -6.47
N PHE A 175 -5.82 6.64 -7.01
CA PHE A 175 -4.97 7.81 -7.02
C PHE A 175 -4.98 8.42 -8.41
N THR A 176 -5.25 9.72 -8.49
CA THR A 176 -5.18 10.48 -9.73
C THR A 176 -4.01 11.43 -9.65
N SER A 177 -3.15 11.42 -10.65
CA SER A 177 -1.99 12.33 -10.69
C SER A 177 -2.34 13.66 -11.36
N ARG A 178 -1.66 14.73 -10.94
CA ARG A 178 -1.84 16.09 -11.48
C ARG A 178 -1.62 16.11 -13.00
N ALA A 179 -2.47 16.85 -13.71
CA ALA A 179 -2.24 17.19 -15.10
C ALA A 179 -1.06 18.19 -15.22
N PRO A 180 -0.38 18.26 -16.37
CA PRO A 180 0.51 19.39 -16.66
C PRO A 180 -0.28 20.70 -16.71
N SER A 181 0.31 21.80 -16.24
CA SER A 181 -0.30 23.12 -16.30
C SER A 181 -0.40 23.63 -17.74
N ASP A 182 -1.43 24.45 -18.03
CA ASP A 182 -1.57 25.16 -19.31
C ASP A 182 -0.58 26.32 -19.45
N THR A 183 -0.01 26.77 -18.33
CA THR A 183 1.00 27.84 -18.30
C THR A 183 2.34 27.31 -17.83
N ALA A 184 3.43 27.88 -18.34
CA ALA A 184 4.76 27.57 -17.83
C ALA A 184 4.85 27.94 -16.34
N ALA A 185 5.19 26.97 -15.50
CA ALA A 185 5.16 27.13 -14.05
C ALA A 185 6.31 26.37 -13.37
N LEU A 186 6.71 26.87 -12.21
CA LEU A 186 7.70 26.23 -11.34
C LEU A 186 7.11 26.11 -9.93
N ALA A 187 6.97 24.88 -9.45
CA ALA A 187 6.60 24.57 -8.09
C ALA A 187 7.81 23.99 -7.34
N ALA A 188 8.04 24.44 -6.10
CA ALA A 188 9.16 23.95 -5.29
C ALA A 188 8.83 24.00 -3.81
N SER A 189 9.25 22.98 -3.06
CA SER A 189 9.14 22.95 -1.61
C SER A 189 10.41 22.42 -0.95
N GLY A 190 10.70 22.94 0.24
CA GLY A 190 11.79 22.52 1.09
C GLY A 190 11.29 22.37 2.53
N THR A 191 11.55 21.23 3.15
CA THR A 191 11.15 20.92 4.53
C THR A 191 12.38 20.56 5.35
N TYR A 192 12.49 21.13 6.55
CA TYR A 192 13.42 20.73 7.59
C TYR A 192 12.67 20.43 8.89
N GLY A 193 13.11 19.45 9.68
CA GLY A 193 12.43 19.15 10.94
C GLY A 193 13.10 18.09 11.79
N SER A 194 12.31 17.49 12.67
CA SER A 194 12.74 16.45 13.61
C SER A 194 13.54 15.35 12.93
N ASN A 195 14.53 14.80 13.63
CA ASN A 195 15.36 13.69 13.17
C ASN A 195 16.17 14.01 11.91
N ASP A 196 16.67 15.24 11.84
CA ASP A 196 17.42 15.76 10.70
C ASP A 196 16.72 15.48 9.36
N THR A 197 15.39 15.56 9.38
CA THR A 197 14.58 15.39 8.18
C THR A 197 14.87 16.54 7.23
N ILE A 198 15.29 16.21 6.01
CA ILE A 198 15.41 17.16 4.90
C ILE A 198 14.60 16.59 3.74
N ARG A 199 13.63 17.36 3.24
CA ARG A 199 12.93 17.07 1.99
C ARG A 199 13.05 18.25 1.04
N ALA A 200 13.36 17.99 -0.22
CA ALA A 200 13.32 18.97 -1.30
C ALA A 200 12.52 18.42 -2.46
N PHE A 201 11.66 19.24 -3.05
CA PHE A 201 10.90 18.91 -4.25
C PHE A 201 10.94 20.08 -5.23
N VAL A 202 11.00 19.75 -6.52
CA VAL A 202 10.84 20.71 -7.60
C VAL A 202 10.04 20.09 -8.73
N ARG A 203 9.20 20.90 -9.37
CA ARG A 203 8.46 20.56 -10.58
C ARG A 203 8.47 21.75 -11.53
N ALA A 204 8.76 21.48 -12.79
CA ALA A 204 8.66 22.43 -13.89
C ALA A 204 7.61 21.94 -14.89
N ASP A 205 6.64 22.79 -15.19
CA ASP A 205 5.62 22.60 -16.21
C ASP A 205 5.96 23.44 -17.45
N SER A 206 5.80 22.86 -18.64
CA SER A 206 6.09 23.54 -19.90
C SER A 206 5.08 24.63 -20.27
N GLY A 207 3.87 24.57 -19.71
CA GLY A 207 2.68 25.18 -20.31
C GLY A 207 2.27 24.49 -21.61
N ASP A 208 1.25 25.02 -22.29
CA ASP A 208 0.91 24.58 -23.64
C ASP A 208 1.96 25.09 -24.64
N LEU A 209 2.70 24.15 -25.23
CA LEU A 209 3.72 24.40 -26.26
C LEU A 209 3.11 24.62 -27.66
N GLY A 210 1.79 24.51 -27.78
CA GLY A 210 1.04 24.70 -29.01
C GLY A 210 0.18 23.48 -29.37
N GLY A 211 -1.10 23.75 -29.63
CA GLY A 211 -2.07 22.74 -30.06
C GLY A 211 -2.34 21.68 -28.99
N GLY A 212 -2.33 22.04 -27.71
CA GLY A 212 -2.65 21.14 -26.60
C GLY A 212 -1.50 20.22 -26.17
N LEU A 213 -0.26 20.49 -26.56
CA LEU A 213 0.91 19.70 -26.14
C LEU A 213 1.52 20.33 -24.88
N LYS A 214 1.46 19.62 -23.75
CA LYS A 214 1.97 20.08 -22.46
C LYS A 214 2.63 18.96 -21.67
N GLY A 215 3.57 19.28 -20.81
CA GLY A 215 4.24 18.29 -19.98
C GLY A 215 4.90 18.88 -18.73
N TYR A 216 5.31 18.00 -17.82
CA TYR A 216 6.09 18.37 -16.66
C TYR A 216 7.23 17.39 -16.40
N LEU A 217 8.25 17.88 -15.69
CA LEU A 217 9.29 17.09 -15.04
C LEU A 217 9.36 17.50 -13.57
N SER A 218 9.52 16.53 -12.68
CA SER A 218 9.65 16.77 -11.24
C SER A 218 10.64 15.82 -10.59
N TYR A 219 11.23 16.27 -9.49
CA TYR A 219 12.19 15.53 -8.70
C TYR A 219 11.96 15.77 -7.20
N ALA A 220 12.07 14.72 -6.40
CA ALA A 220 12.03 14.80 -4.95
C ALA A 220 13.23 14.07 -4.33
N TYR A 221 13.78 14.68 -3.29
CA TYR A 221 14.75 14.09 -2.38
C TYR A 221 14.20 14.13 -0.96
N LEU A 222 14.36 13.04 -0.21
CA LEU A 222 14.08 12.98 1.21
C LEU A 222 15.19 12.22 1.92
N THR A 223 15.65 12.75 3.05
CA THR A 223 16.47 12.04 4.04
C THR A 223 15.93 12.31 5.44
N THR A 224 16.02 11.34 6.32
CA THR A 224 15.70 11.49 7.76
C THR A 224 16.44 10.41 8.54
N ASP A 225 16.89 10.76 9.74
CA ASP A 225 17.37 9.77 10.70
C ASP A 225 16.19 9.02 11.30
N LYS A 226 16.46 7.82 11.82
CA LYS A 226 15.48 7.07 12.59
C LYS A 226 15.15 7.82 13.88
N TRP A 227 13.88 7.78 14.30
CA TRP A 227 13.47 8.43 15.55
C TRP A 227 13.76 7.63 16.82
N LYS A 228 13.99 6.33 16.67
CA LYS A 228 14.60 5.45 17.68
C LYS A 228 15.73 4.66 17.06
N GLY A 229 16.73 4.31 17.85
CA GLY A 229 17.91 3.59 17.38
C GLY A 229 18.79 4.41 16.44
N PHE A 230 19.59 3.71 15.65
CA PHE A 230 20.55 4.30 14.71
C PHE A 230 20.23 3.86 13.28
N GLY A 231 20.40 4.76 12.32
CA GLY A 231 20.14 4.52 10.91
C GLY A 231 19.39 5.66 10.25
N SER A 232 19.25 5.61 8.93
CA SER A 232 18.62 6.66 8.13
C SER A 232 17.64 6.08 7.12
N GLN A 233 16.79 6.96 6.61
CA GLN A 233 15.88 6.73 5.48
C GLN A 233 16.28 7.70 4.39
N ARG A 234 16.40 7.22 3.16
CA ARG A 234 16.73 8.04 1.99
C ARG A 234 15.84 7.67 0.81
N GLN A 235 15.32 8.67 0.13
CA GLN A 235 14.47 8.50 -1.04
C GLN A 235 14.81 9.52 -2.13
N HIS A 236 14.91 9.03 -3.36
CA HIS A 236 14.95 9.82 -4.58
C HIS A 236 13.79 9.42 -5.46
N GLN A 237 13.09 10.39 -6.02
CA GLN A 237 12.03 10.14 -6.99
C GLN A 237 12.10 11.14 -8.13
N ALA A 238 11.69 10.70 -9.31
CA ALA A 238 11.49 11.57 -10.47
C ALA A 238 10.19 11.18 -11.18
N ASN A 239 9.40 12.16 -11.58
CA ASN A 239 8.19 11.92 -12.39
C ASN A 239 8.20 12.84 -13.60
N ALA A 240 7.81 12.29 -14.75
CA ALA A 240 7.56 13.02 -15.98
C ALA A 240 6.19 12.64 -16.53
N LYS A 241 5.46 13.61 -17.08
CA LYS A 241 4.21 13.39 -17.81
C LYS A 241 4.15 14.32 -19.01
N ILE A 242 3.65 13.82 -20.12
CA ILE A 242 3.34 14.58 -21.33
C ILE A 242 1.91 14.26 -21.77
N VAL A 243 1.19 15.28 -22.21
CA VAL A 243 -0.19 15.19 -22.68
C VAL A 243 -0.26 15.91 -24.02
N LYS A 244 -0.85 15.24 -25.02
CA LYS A 244 -1.33 15.86 -26.24
C LYS A 244 -2.86 15.82 -26.21
N ASP A 245 -3.46 16.98 -26.05
CA ASP A 245 -4.89 17.19 -26.14
C ASP A 245 -5.31 17.44 -27.59
N PHE A 246 -6.35 16.76 -28.05
CA PHE A 246 -6.94 16.92 -29.38
C PHE A 246 -8.36 17.54 -29.31
N GLY A 247 -8.68 18.22 -28.20
CA GLY A 247 -9.98 18.82 -27.94
C GLY A 247 -11.07 17.75 -27.82
N ASP A 248 -12.17 17.94 -28.54
CA ASP A 248 -13.33 17.04 -28.47
C ASP A 248 -13.02 15.59 -28.87
N ARG A 249 -11.94 15.34 -29.61
CA ARG A 249 -11.54 13.99 -30.04
C ARG A 249 -10.88 13.17 -28.93
N GLY A 250 -10.43 13.80 -27.84
CA GLY A 250 -9.77 13.14 -26.71
C GLY A 250 -8.28 13.50 -26.57
N SER A 251 -7.49 12.63 -25.95
CA SER A 251 -6.09 12.92 -25.60
C SER A 251 -5.18 11.69 -25.64
N ILE A 252 -3.88 11.95 -25.76
CA ILE A 252 -2.81 10.96 -25.54
C ILE A 252 -1.96 11.43 -24.37
N THR A 253 -1.82 10.60 -23.34
CA THR A 253 -0.98 10.89 -22.17
C THR A 253 0.12 9.85 -22.05
N GLY A 254 1.37 10.30 -21.90
CA GLY A 254 2.50 9.45 -21.55
C GLY A 254 3.06 9.83 -20.19
N PHE A 255 3.47 8.87 -19.38
CA PHE A 255 4.11 9.14 -18.09
C PHE A 255 5.26 8.18 -17.79
N PHE A 256 6.19 8.65 -16.95
CA PHE A 256 7.32 7.88 -16.44
C PHE A 256 7.65 8.30 -15.01
N ASN A 257 7.74 7.32 -14.12
CA ASN A 257 8.02 7.49 -12.70
C ASN A 257 9.19 6.58 -12.29
N PHE A 258 10.14 7.17 -11.56
CA PHE A 258 11.29 6.51 -10.98
C PHE A 258 11.31 6.71 -9.46
N SER A 259 11.73 5.69 -8.73
CA SER A 259 11.97 5.76 -7.29
C SER A 259 13.21 4.94 -6.92
N ASP A 260 14.13 5.49 -6.14
CA ASP A 260 15.22 4.77 -5.44
C ASP A 260 15.11 5.09 -3.95
N ARG A 261 14.88 4.06 -3.16
CA ARG A 261 14.63 4.17 -1.73
C ARG A 261 15.50 3.20 -0.97
N ARG A 262 16.07 3.69 0.13
CA ARG A 262 16.97 2.95 1.01
C ARG A 262 16.66 3.32 2.45
N GLU A 263 16.36 2.33 3.26
CA GLU A 263 15.90 2.57 4.63
C GLU A 263 16.43 1.54 5.59
N ASN A 264 16.88 1.99 6.76
CA ASN A 264 17.12 1.11 7.89
C ASN A 264 15.80 0.76 8.58
N ASP A 265 15.56 -0.52 8.84
CA ASP A 265 14.34 -0.97 9.48
C ASP A 265 14.36 -0.69 10.99
N TYR A 266 13.18 -0.38 11.55
CA TYR A 266 12.99 -0.36 13.00
C TYR A 266 12.80 -1.79 13.49
N GLN A 267 13.40 -2.10 14.65
CA GLN A 267 13.16 -3.40 15.29
C GLN A 267 11.68 -3.54 15.67
N ASP A 268 11.09 -4.65 15.22
CA ASP A 268 9.78 -5.11 15.67
C ASP A 268 9.84 -5.43 17.16
N LEU A 269 8.76 -5.12 17.88
CA LEU A 269 8.65 -5.27 19.32
C LEU A 269 7.57 -6.30 19.66
N SER A 270 7.64 -6.79 20.89
CA SER A 270 6.58 -7.51 21.58
C SER A 270 6.26 -6.74 22.88
N LEU A 271 5.15 -7.06 23.54
CA LEU A 271 4.83 -6.45 24.84
C LEU A 271 5.91 -6.76 25.89
N ASP A 272 6.46 -7.97 25.87
CA ASP A 272 7.58 -8.40 26.71
C ASP A 272 8.87 -7.61 26.43
N ILE A 273 9.24 -7.43 25.15
CA ILE A 273 10.41 -6.58 24.80
C ILE A 273 10.20 -5.15 25.33
N ILE A 274 9.02 -4.58 25.17
CA ILE A 274 8.72 -3.23 25.68
C ILE A 274 8.85 -3.19 27.21
N LYS A 275 8.37 -4.23 27.91
CA LYS A 275 8.46 -4.32 29.37
C LYS A 275 9.90 -4.45 29.88
N ARG A 276 10.72 -5.28 29.23
CA ARG A 276 12.11 -5.55 29.64
C ARG A 276 13.11 -4.48 29.17
N ARG A 277 12.94 -3.98 27.94
CA ARG A 277 13.93 -3.15 27.23
C ARG A 277 13.45 -1.72 26.99
N GLY A 278 12.16 -1.45 27.16
CA GLY A 278 11.56 -0.15 26.97
C GLY A 278 11.06 0.12 25.55
N TYR A 279 10.24 1.16 25.44
CA TYR A 279 9.57 1.58 24.20
C TYR A 279 10.52 1.92 23.03
N TYR A 280 11.72 2.43 23.36
CA TYR A 280 12.70 2.90 22.37
C TYR A 280 13.72 1.82 21.96
N ASN A 281 13.51 0.56 22.37
CA ASN A 281 14.41 -0.53 22.01
C ASN A 281 14.51 -0.70 20.48
N ASP A 282 15.73 -0.92 19.97
CA ASP A 282 16.03 -1.05 18.54
C ASP A 282 17.31 -1.85 18.27
N ASN A 283 17.61 -2.09 16.99
CA ASN A 283 18.85 -2.67 16.50
C ASN A 283 20.09 -1.87 16.94
N ILE A 284 21.21 -2.57 17.12
CA ILE A 284 22.48 -2.02 17.61
C ILE A 284 23.43 -1.65 16.46
N SER A 285 22.91 -0.97 15.43
CA SER A 285 23.63 -0.68 14.17
C SER A 285 24.87 0.20 14.35
N ASN A 286 25.01 0.87 15.51
CA ASN A 286 26.18 1.67 15.86
C ASN A 286 27.29 0.88 16.59
N ASN A 287 27.07 -0.39 16.94
CA ASN A 287 28.02 -1.18 17.74
C ASN A 287 28.17 -2.60 17.21
N TYR A 288 28.93 -2.72 16.11
CA TYR A 288 29.22 -4.00 15.48
C TYR A 288 29.98 -4.99 16.40
N PRO A 289 30.99 -4.57 17.19
CA PRO A 289 31.65 -5.46 18.14
C PRO A 289 30.70 -6.05 19.19
N LEU A 290 29.72 -5.28 19.66
CA LEU A 290 28.70 -5.78 20.60
C LEU A 290 27.80 -6.84 19.94
N ALA A 291 27.39 -6.63 18.70
CA ALA A 291 26.61 -7.63 17.96
C ALA A 291 27.39 -8.93 17.76
N ILE A 292 28.69 -8.84 17.44
CA ILE A 292 29.58 -10.00 17.38
C ILE A 292 29.67 -10.68 18.75
N LEU A 293 29.87 -9.91 19.83
CA LEU A 293 29.98 -10.47 21.18
C LEU A 293 28.73 -11.25 21.57
N TYR A 294 27.54 -10.67 21.38
CA TYR A 294 26.26 -11.33 21.65
C TYR A 294 26.08 -12.59 20.80
N ALA A 295 26.49 -12.56 19.53
CA ALA A 295 26.45 -13.74 18.67
C ALA A 295 27.42 -14.85 19.13
N LYS A 296 28.63 -14.51 19.57
CA LYS A 296 29.58 -15.48 20.17
C LYS A 296 29.01 -16.08 21.46
N GLN A 297 28.48 -15.25 22.35
CA GLN A 297 27.86 -15.66 23.61
C GLN A 297 26.66 -16.59 23.39
N ALA A 298 25.79 -16.27 22.44
CA ALA A 298 24.66 -17.10 22.06
C ALA A 298 25.11 -18.43 21.47
N THR A 299 26.16 -18.42 20.62
CA THR A 299 26.73 -19.65 20.04
C THR A 299 27.34 -20.55 21.13
N ASN A 300 28.12 -19.98 22.07
CA ASN A 300 28.65 -20.71 23.21
C ASN A 300 27.52 -21.29 24.08
N GLY A 301 26.46 -20.51 24.33
CA GLY A 301 25.26 -20.94 25.06
C GLY A 301 24.57 -22.13 24.40
N ALA A 302 24.30 -22.06 23.10
CA ALA A 302 23.67 -23.14 22.34
C ALA A 302 24.54 -24.40 22.31
N ALA A 303 25.85 -24.26 22.13
CA ALA A 303 26.79 -25.38 22.15
C ALA A 303 26.86 -26.04 23.54
N ALA A 304 26.89 -25.24 24.62
CA ALA A 304 26.88 -25.74 25.98
C ALA A 304 25.59 -26.50 26.30
N ALA A 305 24.43 -25.96 25.91
CA ALA A 305 23.15 -26.62 26.08
C ALA A 305 23.07 -27.96 25.32
N ALA A 306 23.54 -27.99 24.06
CA ALA A 306 23.59 -29.21 23.26
C ALA A 306 24.56 -30.26 23.83
N TYR A 307 25.69 -29.81 24.40
CA TYR A 307 26.64 -30.69 25.10
C TYR A 307 26.02 -31.25 26.38
N ALA A 308 25.47 -30.39 27.24
CA ALA A 308 24.82 -30.78 28.48
C ALA A 308 23.68 -31.79 28.24
N ALA A 309 22.86 -31.58 27.20
CA ALA A 309 21.79 -32.50 26.82
C ALA A 309 22.29 -33.92 26.48
N LYS A 310 23.53 -34.05 25.96
CA LYS A 310 24.16 -35.35 25.67
C LYS A 310 24.95 -35.92 26.85
N ASN A 311 25.19 -35.13 27.89
CA ASN A 311 26.06 -35.46 29.02
C ASN A 311 25.35 -35.32 30.37
N ASN A 312 24.05 -35.64 30.43
CA ASN A 312 23.23 -35.62 31.65
C ASN A 312 23.30 -34.30 32.44
N GLY A 313 23.33 -33.17 31.73
CA GLY A 313 23.43 -31.84 32.32
C GLY A 313 24.84 -31.39 32.70
N SER A 314 25.86 -32.26 32.58
CA SER A 314 27.24 -31.91 32.88
C SER A 314 27.89 -31.09 31.77
N LEU A 315 28.67 -30.08 32.16
CA LEU A 315 29.57 -29.31 31.30
C LEU A 315 31.04 -29.70 31.49
N THR A 316 31.34 -30.72 32.30
CA THR A 316 32.71 -31.21 32.48
C THR A 316 33.25 -31.69 31.14
N GLY A 317 34.37 -31.13 30.68
CA GLY A 317 34.97 -31.44 29.38
C GLY A 317 34.38 -30.67 28.19
N PHE A 318 33.40 -29.78 28.42
CA PHE A 318 32.91 -28.89 27.37
C PHE A 318 33.99 -27.89 26.94
N THR A 319 34.19 -27.77 25.62
CA THR A 319 35.03 -26.73 25.01
C THR A 319 34.13 -25.77 24.24
N ALA A 320 34.16 -24.50 24.62
CA ALA A 320 33.36 -23.46 23.95
C ALA A 320 33.86 -23.20 22.52
N PRO A 321 32.97 -23.05 21.52
CA PRO A 321 33.35 -22.65 20.16
C PRO A 321 34.17 -21.35 20.10
N TYR A 322 33.85 -20.39 20.97
CA TYR A 322 34.60 -19.15 21.14
C TYR A 322 35.26 -19.10 22.52
N ALA A 323 36.55 -19.43 22.58
CA ALA A 323 37.33 -19.41 23.81
C ALA A 323 37.37 -18.01 24.44
N GLY A 324 37.31 -17.93 25.78
CA GLY A 324 37.32 -16.67 26.52
C GLY A 324 36.02 -15.86 26.47
N VAL A 325 34.99 -16.32 25.74
CA VAL A 325 33.67 -15.68 25.69
C VAL A 325 32.70 -16.39 26.64
N GLN A 326 31.93 -15.60 27.40
CA GLN A 326 30.94 -16.12 28.35
C GLN A 326 29.87 -17.00 27.65
N ILE A 327 29.32 -17.97 28.41
CA ILE A 327 28.24 -18.84 27.95
C ILE A 327 26.91 -18.13 28.19
N GLY A 328 26.12 -17.93 27.13
CA GLY A 328 24.81 -17.30 27.22
C GLY A 328 24.86 -15.77 27.17
N LEU A 329 23.73 -15.16 26.81
CA LEU A 329 23.55 -13.71 26.75
C LEU A 329 23.45 -13.11 28.17
N PRO A 330 23.72 -11.80 28.33
CA PRO A 330 23.49 -11.10 29.59
C PRO A 330 22.03 -11.24 30.06
N SER A 331 21.81 -11.26 31.37
CA SER A 331 20.48 -11.37 31.97
C SER A 331 19.53 -10.31 31.40
N GLY A 332 18.32 -10.73 31.01
CA GLY A 332 17.28 -9.86 30.45
C GLY A 332 17.42 -9.54 28.96
N ILE A 333 18.44 -10.08 28.27
CA ILE A 333 18.64 -9.94 26.82
C ILE A 333 18.34 -11.26 26.10
N THR A 334 17.53 -11.18 25.05
CA THR A 334 17.35 -12.27 24.08
C THR A 334 17.98 -11.93 22.74
N LEU A 335 18.20 -12.95 21.90
CA LEU A 335 18.80 -12.78 20.57
C LEU A 335 17.95 -11.92 19.62
N ASP A 336 16.64 -11.89 19.85
CA ASP A 336 15.67 -11.19 19.02
C ASP A 336 15.26 -9.83 19.61
N ASP A 337 15.79 -9.45 20.77
CA ASP A 337 15.58 -8.09 21.30
C ASP A 337 16.16 -7.02 20.34
N GLY A 338 17.17 -7.36 19.53
CA GLY A 338 17.74 -6.48 18.52
C GLY A 338 18.86 -7.16 17.76
N TYR A 339 18.94 -6.91 16.46
CA TYR A 339 20.01 -7.40 15.60
C TYR A 339 21.07 -6.32 15.40
N TYR A 340 22.12 -6.62 14.61
CA TYR A 340 23.07 -5.59 14.26
C TYR A 340 22.42 -4.50 13.42
N ASP A 341 21.91 -4.84 12.24
CA ASP A 341 21.26 -3.87 11.35
C ASP A 341 20.25 -4.57 10.43
N ALA A 342 19.31 -3.79 9.90
CA ALA A 342 18.25 -4.25 9.01
C ALA A 342 17.88 -3.16 8.02
N ALA A 343 17.46 -3.52 6.81
CA ALA A 343 17.13 -2.53 5.80
C ALA A 343 16.17 -3.02 4.70
N GLY A 344 15.42 -2.07 4.15
CA GLY A 344 14.63 -2.18 2.94
C GLY A 344 15.22 -1.34 1.80
N LEU A 345 15.53 -1.96 0.67
CA LEU A 345 15.98 -1.28 -0.54
C LEU A 345 14.99 -1.49 -1.68
N ARG A 346 14.62 -0.42 -2.40
CA ARG A 346 13.71 -0.48 -3.55
C ARG A 346 14.23 0.41 -4.66
N ARG A 347 14.18 -0.11 -5.88
CA ARG A 347 14.34 0.67 -7.11
C ARG A 347 13.22 0.31 -8.07
N ASP A 348 12.45 1.30 -8.48
CA ASP A 348 11.25 1.14 -9.30
C ASP A 348 11.31 2.03 -10.53
N TYR A 349 10.82 1.47 -11.64
CA TYR A 349 10.54 2.17 -12.89
C TYR A 349 9.12 1.83 -13.29
N LEU A 350 8.24 2.82 -13.40
CA LEU A 350 6.86 2.65 -13.85
C LEU A 350 6.60 3.64 -14.97
N GLY A 351 6.09 3.17 -16.10
CA GLY A 351 5.69 4.05 -17.20
C GLY A 351 4.50 3.49 -17.95
N GLY A 352 3.82 4.37 -18.68
CA GLY A 352 2.66 3.98 -19.45
C GLY A 352 2.18 5.05 -20.41
N ILE A 353 1.28 4.64 -21.30
CA ILE A 353 0.62 5.49 -22.28
C ILE A 353 -0.88 5.23 -22.20
N THR A 354 -1.65 6.30 -22.13
CA THR A 354 -3.11 6.30 -22.16
C THR A 354 -3.58 6.99 -23.43
N PHE A 355 -4.44 6.30 -24.18
CA PHE A 355 -5.21 6.83 -25.30
C PHE A 355 -6.66 7.00 -24.85
N ALA A 356 -7.15 8.23 -24.81
CA ALA A 356 -8.55 8.53 -24.59
C ALA A 356 -9.11 9.11 -25.89
N ALA A 357 -10.14 8.49 -26.45
CA ALA A 357 -10.74 8.91 -27.72
C ALA A 357 -12.26 8.95 -27.62
N LYS A 358 -12.87 10.04 -28.09
CA LYS A 358 -14.29 10.06 -28.43
C LYS A 358 -14.41 9.60 -29.89
N LEU A 359 -14.88 8.37 -30.09
CA LEU A 359 -15.01 7.77 -31.42
C LEU A 359 -16.23 8.33 -32.15
N THR A 360 -17.31 8.58 -31.40
CA THR A 360 -18.51 9.33 -31.78
C THR A 360 -19.00 10.12 -30.57
N ASP A 361 -20.09 10.89 -30.71
CA ASP A 361 -20.71 11.60 -29.58
C ASP A 361 -21.22 10.62 -28.49
N ALA A 362 -21.61 9.42 -28.90
CA ALA A 362 -22.13 8.39 -28.01
C ALA A 362 -21.07 7.39 -27.53
N LEU A 363 -19.98 7.19 -28.29
CA LEU A 363 -19.01 6.11 -28.06
C LEU A 363 -17.62 6.66 -27.74
N SER A 364 -17.06 6.21 -26.62
CA SER A 364 -15.68 6.52 -26.22
C SER A 364 -14.85 5.26 -25.96
N LEU A 365 -13.54 5.39 -26.17
CA LEU A 365 -12.52 4.38 -25.89
C LEU A 365 -11.46 5.01 -24.98
N THR A 366 -11.11 4.31 -23.90
CA THR A 366 -9.89 4.58 -23.14
C THR A 366 -9.04 3.33 -23.13
N SER A 367 -7.76 3.44 -23.48
CA SER A 367 -6.80 2.34 -23.42
C SER A 367 -5.51 2.78 -22.74
N THR A 368 -5.15 2.12 -21.64
CA THR A 368 -3.91 2.38 -20.89
C THR A 368 -3.02 1.14 -20.94
N SER A 369 -1.83 1.28 -21.53
CA SER A 369 -0.78 0.25 -21.52
C SER A 369 0.36 0.71 -20.62
N TYR A 370 0.91 -0.19 -19.81
CA TYR A 370 1.95 0.14 -18.84
C TYR A 370 3.01 -0.96 -18.72
N TYR A 371 4.18 -0.57 -18.21
CA TYR A 371 5.26 -1.45 -17.80
C TYR A 371 5.82 -1.02 -16.46
N HIS A 372 6.14 -1.98 -15.60
CA HIS A 372 6.76 -1.77 -14.31
C HIS A 372 7.92 -2.75 -14.11
N HIS A 373 9.08 -2.19 -13.76
CA HIS A 373 10.24 -2.93 -13.28
C HIS A 373 10.51 -2.59 -11.82
N ASN A 374 10.71 -3.62 -10.99
CA ASN A 374 11.18 -3.46 -9.61
C ASN A 374 12.47 -4.25 -9.41
N LYS A 375 13.39 -3.67 -8.62
CA LYS A 375 14.47 -4.40 -7.93
C LYS A 375 14.39 -4.06 -6.45
N GLY A 376 14.32 -5.07 -5.59
CA GLY A 376 14.21 -4.89 -4.16
C GLY A 376 15.02 -5.89 -3.34
N GLN A 377 15.32 -5.49 -2.11
CA GLN A 377 16.03 -6.30 -1.13
C GLN A 377 15.52 -5.92 0.27
N GLY A 378 15.03 -6.88 1.05
CA GLY A 378 14.88 -6.79 2.50
C GLY A 378 16.05 -7.51 3.18
N SER A 379 16.54 -7.00 4.30
CA SER A 379 17.90 -7.30 4.75
C SER A 379 17.99 -7.35 6.29
N TRP A 380 18.70 -8.33 6.83
CA TRP A 380 18.99 -8.45 8.27
C TRP A 380 20.41 -9.00 8.49
N ILE A 381 21.19 -8.35 9.35
CA ILE A 381 22.49 -8.88 9.81
C ILE A 381 22.25 -9.61 11.14
N THR A 382 22.29 -10.93 11.09
CA THR A 382 21.70 -11.82 12.10
C THR A 382 22.68 -12.92 12.57
N PRO A 383 22.59 -13.35 13.85
CA PRO A 383 23.42 -14.41 14.44
C PRO A 383 22.93 -15.84 14.16
N TYR A 384 21.82 -16.03 13.44
CA TYR A 384 21.24 -17.38 13.25
C TYR A 384 22.04 -18.30 12.32
N THR A 385 22.86 -17.73 11.45
CA THR A 385 23.74 -18.51 10.58
C THR A 385 25.11 -17.84 10.59
N PRO A 386 26.12 -18.45 11.22
CA PRO A 386 27.49 -17.93 11.20
C PRO A 386 28.07 -17.87 9.79
N THR A 387 28.98 -16.94 9.55
CA THR A 387 29.74 -16.91 8.30
C THR A 387 30.71 -18.10 8.25
N THR A 388 30.81 -18.74 7.09
CA THR A 388 31.77 -19.84 6.87
C THR A 388 33.16 -19.30 6.52
N LEU A 389 34.21 -19.99 6.97
CA LEU A 389 35.59 -19.68 6.56
C LEU A 389 35.71 -19.82 5.03
N GLY A 390 36.36 -18.85 4.38
CA GLY A 390 36.50 -18.81 2.93
C GLY A 390 35.28 -18.25 2.19
N ALA A 391 34.17 -17.92 2.87
CA ALA A 391 33.04 -17.21 2.27
C ALA A 391 33.51 -15.90 1.61
N PRO A 392 32.93 -15.49 0.47
CA PRO A 392 33.30 -14.23 -0.15
C PRO A 392 32.85 -13.02 0.69
N ASN A 393 33.75 -12.05 0.86
CA ASN A 393 33.40 -10.73 1.37
C ASN A 393 32.67 -9.87 0.31
N ALA A 394 32.37 -8.61 0.62
CA ALA A 394 31.71 -7.69 -0.32
C ALA A 394 32.46 -7.57 -1.67
N GLY A 395 33.78 -7.52 -1.65
CA GLY A 395 34.63 -7.46 -2.84
C GLY A 395 34.86 -8.80 -3.55
N GLY A 396 34.33 -9.91 -3.01
CA GLY A 396 34.48 -11.26 -3.58
C GLY A 396 35.72 -12.01 -3.13
N THR A 397 36.60 -11.42 -2.30
CA THR A 397 37.77 -12.13 -1.76
C THR A 397 37.37 -13.02 -0.58
N PRO A 398 38.03 -14.17 -0.36
CA PRO A 398 37.72 -15.08 0.74
C PRO A 398 37.90 -14.42 2.12
N ILE A 399 36.93 -14.61 3.02
CA ILE A 399 36.99 -14.19 4.42
C ILE A 399 37.87 -15.17 5.20
N THR A 400 38.92 -14.64 5.83
CA THR A 400 39.85 -15.41 6.69
C THR A 400 39.51 -15.34 8.17
N ASN A 401 38.75 -14.32 8.58
CA ASN A 401 38.27 -14.15 9.96
C ASN A 401 36.73 -14.00 9.97
N PRO A 402 35.98 -15.12 9.93
CA PRO A 402 34.53 -15.10 9.79
C PRO A 402 33.82 -14.67 11.09
N ALA A 403 32.82 -13.81 10.96
CA ALA A 403 31.97 -13.46 12.10
C ALA A 403 30.98 -14.58 12.45
N PRO A 404 30.54 -14.67 13.73
CA PRO A 404 29.35 -15.44 14.14
C PRO A 404 28.02 -14.87 13.61
N LEU A 405 28.07 -13.94 12.67
CA LEU A 405 26.94 -13.26 12.05
C LEU A 405 26.90 -13.61 10.55
N SER A 406 25.74 -13.50 9.93
CA SER A 406 25.61 -13.41 8.48
C SER A 406 24.67 -12.29 8.09
N PHE A 407 24.80 -11.82 6.86
CA PHE A 407 23.84 -10.90 6.27
C PHE A 407 22.84 -11.72 5.46
N ARG A 408 21.59 -11.80 5.91
CA ARG A 408 20.49 -12.46 5.23
C ARG A 408 19.71 -11.45 4.39
N THR A 409 19.46 -11.78 3.13
CA THR A 409 18.60 -11.00 2.24
C THR A 409 17.33 -11.75 1.87
N THR A 410 16.30 -10.99 1.50
CA THR A 410 15.20 -11.44 0.66
C THR A 410 15.15 -10.50 -0.53
N GLU A 411 15.57 -10.99 -1.66
CA GLU A 411 15.74 -10.23 -2.90
C GLU A 411 14.59 -10.53 -3.84
N TYR A 412 14.19 -9.52 -4.59
CA TYR A 412 13.21 -9.69 -5.66
C TYR A 412 13.46 -8.78 -6.83
N SER A 413 13.08 -9.27 -8.00
CA SER A 413 12.90 -8.45 -9.18
C SER A 413 11.55 -8.75 -9.82
N LEU A 414 10.86 -7.71 -10.25
CA LEU A 414 9.54 -7.81 -10.88
C LEU A 414 9.62 -7.19 -12.27
N ASP A 415 9.09 -7.88 -13.26
CA ASP A 415 8.82 -7.35 -14.58
C ASP A 415 7.35 -7.61 -14.89
N ARG A 416 6.57 -6.54 -15.08
CA ARG A 416 5.17 -6.66 -15.44
C ARG A 416 4.74 -5.65 -16.49
N ALA A 417 3.85 -6.10 -17.37
CA ALA A 417 3.23 -5.28 -18.39
C ALA A 417 1.75 -5.63 -18.50
N GLY A 418 0.92 -4.61 -18.71
CA GLY A 418 -0.51 -4.82 -18.87
C GLY A 418 -1.15 -3.78 -19.75
N THR A 419 -2.38 -4.08 -20.19
CA THR A 419 -3.24 -3.16 -20.92
C THR A 419 -4.65 -3.25 -20.40
N ILE A 420 -5.26 -2.09 -20.17
CA ILE A 420 -6.64 -1.92 -19.74
C ILE A 420 -7.34 -1.15 -20.85
N ALA A 421 -8.43 -1.68 -21.38
CA ALA A 421 -9.25 -1.02 -22.38
C ALA A 421 -10.70 -0.92 -21.87
N LYS A 422 -11.27 0.27 -21.98
CA LYS A 422 -12.66 0.57 -21.64
C LYS A 422 -13.37 1.18 -22.85
N LEU A 423 -14.48 0.58 -23.24
CA LEU A 423 -15.45 1.13 -24.19
C LEU A 423 -16.68 1.59 -23.41
N ALA A 424 -17.14 2.81 -23.64
CA ALA A 424 -18.36 3.33 -23.05
C ALA A 424 -19.28 3.89 -24.14
N LEU A 425 -20.52 3.40 -24.17
CA LEU A 425 -21.58 3.78 -25.09
C LEU A 425 -22.73 4.41 -24.32
N THR A 426 -23.03 5.67 -24.59
CA THR A 426 -24.15 6.40 -23.99
C THR A 426 -25.27 6.53 -25.02
N THR A 427 -26.44 5.95 -24.73
CA THR A 427 -27.60 5.98 -25.64
C THR A 427 -28.90 6.12 -24.85
N GLY A 428 -29.58 7.26 -25.02
CA GLY A 428 -30.80 7.56 -24.28
C GLY A 428 -30.53 7.54 -22.77
N ILE A 429 -31.27 6.71 -22.04
CA ILE A 429 -31.12 6.54 -20.59
C ILE A 429 -29.95 5.62 -20.19
N ASN A 430 -29.31 4.94 -21.14
CA ASN A 430 -28.33 3.89 -20.85
C ASN A 430 -26.89 4.39 -21.03
N LYS A 431 -26.00 3.95 -20.15
CA LYS A 431 -24.54 4.07 -20.27
C LYS A 431 -23.92 2.69 -20.11
N LEU A 432 -23.74 2.01 -21.24
CA LEU A 432 -23.13 0.70 -21.31
C LEU A 432 -21.61 0.82 -21.29
N GLU A 433 -20.96 0.06 -20.40
CA GLU A 433 -19.51 0.01 -20.26
C GLU A 433 -18.98 -1.42 -20.37
N LEU A 434 -17.99 -1.61 -21.24
CA LEU A 434 -17.23 -2.83 -21.38
C LEU A 434 -15.77 -2.53 -21.03
N THR A 435 -15.21 -3.22 -20.04
CA THR A 435 -13.78 -3.10 -19.71
C THR A 435 -13.10 -4.44 -19.84
N GLY A 436 -11.87 -4.44 -20.35
CA GLY A 436 -10.97 -5.59 -20.39
C GLY A 436 -9.60 -5.22 -19.82
N TRP A 437 -9.00 -6.13 -19.05
CA TRP A 437 -7.65 -6.00 -18.53
C TRP A 437 -6.89 -7.31 -18.72
N TYR A 438 -5.69 -7.19 -19.29
CA TYR A 438 -4.71 -8.26 -19.38
C TYR A 438 -3.40 -7.80 -18.78
N GLU A 439 -2.77 -8.63 -17.95
CA GLU A 439 -1.44 -8.40 -17.39
C GLU A 439 -0.62 -9.70 -17.38
N SER A 440 0.66 -9.56 -17.71
CA SER A 440 1.69 -10.57 -17.49
C SER A 440 2.72 -10.04 -16.51
N ASN A 441 3.07 -10.86 -15.53
CA ASN A 441 3.92 -10.51 -14.40
C ASN A 441 4.91 -11.65 -14.12
N THR A 442 6.21 -11.35 -14.11
CA THR A 442 7.26 -12.28 -13.73
C THR A 442 8.00 -11.75 -12.51
N LEU A 443 7.90 -12.48 -11.41
CA LEU A 443 8.61 -12.22 -10.16
C LEU A 443 9.75 -13.24 -10.00
N HIS A 444 10.97 -12.74 -9.81
CA HIS A 444 12.05 -13.54 -9.23
C HIS A 444 12.16 -13.21 -7.75
N GLN A 445 12.25 -14.23 -6.90
CA GLN A 445 12.46 -14.06 -5.47
C GLN A 445 13.56 -15.02 -5.00
N ALA A 446 14.51 -14.52 -4.22
CA ALA A 446 15.56 -15.34 -3.62
C ALA A 446 15.83 -14.95 -2.17
N ARG A 447 16.26 -15.91 -1.36
CA ARG A 447 16.85 -15.67 -0.04
C ARG A 447 18.28 -16.14 -0.04
N ARG A 448 19.19 -15.22 0.25
CA ARG A 448 20.63 -15.47 0.23
C ARG A 448 21.26 -15.07 1.55
N LEU A 449 22.41 -15.68 1.81
CA LEU A 449 23.26 -15.39 2.93
C LEU A 449 24.59 -14.87 2.39
N TYR A 450 25.11 -13.83 3.03
CA TYR A 450 26.37 -13.19 2.68
C TYR A 450 27.31 -13.17 3.89
N GLY A 451 28.60 -13.40 3.63
CA GLY A 451 29.62 -13.49 4.66
C GLY A 451 29.96 -12.15 5.29
N MET A 452 30.10 -12.15 6.61
CA MET A 452 30.48 -11.04 7.49
C MET A 452 31.84 -11.31 8.16
N THR A 453 32.59 -10.26 8.49
CA THR A 453 33.94 -10.37 9.09
C THR A 453 33.94 -10.06 10.59
N ASP A 454 34.71 -10.80 11.37
CA ASP A 454 34.90 -10.52 12.80
C ASP A 454 35.90 -9.37 12.99
N THR A 455 35.42 -8.15 12.79
CA THR A 455 36.21 -6.91 12.76
C THR A 455 35.54 -5.79 13.55
N ALA A 456 36.23 -4.66 13.76
CA ALA A 456 35.67 -3.51 14.46
C ALA A 456 34.47 -2.85 13.72
N THR A 457 34.47 -2.93 12.38
CA THR A 457 33.42 -2.41 11.51
C THR A 457 32.92 -3.52 10.57
N PRO A 458 31.67 -3.48 10.10
CA PRO A 458 31.17 -4.46 9.16
C PRO A 458 31.86 -4.30 7.79
N ASN A 459 32.06 -5.40 7.08
CA ASN A 459 32.54 -5.40 5.69
C ASN A 459 31.45 -5.11 4.65
N ARG A 460 30.19 -4.94 5.07
CA ARG A 460 29.00 -4.76 4.24
C ARG A 460 28.08 -3.72 4.86
N SER A 461 27.46 -2.89 4.02
CA SER A 461 26.42 -1.92 4.42
C SER A 461 25.03 -2.52 4.21
N ALA A 462 24.11 -2.35 5.16
CA ALA A 462 22.70 -2.74 4.99
C ALA A 462 22.00 -1.91 3.90
N LEU A 463 22.49 -0.70 3.65
CA LEU A 463 21.92 0.22 2.66
C LEU A 463 22.36 -0.07 1.22
N ASP A 464 23.13 -1.14 0.97
CA ASP A 464 23.57 -1.55 -0.37
C ASP A 464 22.94 -2.85 -0.86
N PHE A 465 22.74 -2.95 -2.18
CA PHE A 465 22.40 -4.21 -2.81
C PHE A 465 23.57 -5.16 -2.73
N GLN A 466 23.35 -6.36 -2.18
CA GLN A 466 24.43 -7.29 -1.87
C GLN A 466 24.84 -8.12 -3.08
N SER A 467 26.13 -8.42 -3.18
CA SER A 467 26.74 -9.31 -4.16
C SER A 467 27.65 -10.33 -3.48
N ASN A 468 28.02 -11.37 -4.23
CA ASN A 468 28.85 -12.48 -3.76
C ASN A 468 28.23 -13.22 -2.54
N PRO A 469 27.10 -13.92 -2.73
CA PRO A 469 26.49 -14.69 -1.65
C PRO A 469 27.38 -15.87 -1.26
N MET A 470 27.44 -16.18 0.03
CA MET A 470 28.07 -17.42 0.50
C MET A 470 27.14 -18.63 0.32
N ALA A 471 25.82 -18.41 0.37
CA ALA A 471 24.83 -19.46 0.15
C ALA A 471 23.51 -18.88 -0.39
N THR A 472 22.78 -19.69 -1.16
CA THR A 472 21.39 -19.43 -1.55
C THR A 472 20.49 -20.41 -0.80
N VAL A 473 19.60 -19.89 0.06
CA VAL A 473 18.65 -20.71 0.83
C VAL A 473 17.54 -21.22 -0.09
N TRP A 474 16.98 -20.32 -0.89
CA TRP A 474 16.04 -20.65 -1.95
C TRP A 474 16.06 -19.57 -3.04
N ASN A 475 15.63 -19.94 -4.25
CA ASN A 475 15.50 -19.06 -5.40
C ASN A 475 14.33 -19.58 -6.25
N GLY A 476 13.35 -18.73 -6.51
CA GLY A 476 12.13 -19.05 -7.25
C GLY A 476 11.83 -18.03 -8.33
N LYS A 477 11.27 -18.51 -9.43
CA LYS A 477 10.64 -17.70 -10.48
C LYS A 477 9.13 -17.96 -10.45
N TYR A 478 8.34 -16.91 -10.40
CA TYR A 478 6.90 -16.92 -10.30
C TYR A 478 6.31 -16.13 -11.47
N ASP A 479 5.56 -16.81 -12.32
CA ASP A 479 4.89 -16.20 -13.47
C ASP A 479 3.38 -16.12 -13.17
N THR A 480 2.79 -14.93 -13.35
CA THR A 480 1.37 -14.65 -13.15
C THR A 480 0.77 -14.06 -14.43
N GLU A 481 -0.32 -14.66 -14.91
CA GLU A 481 -1.15 -14.16 -16.01
C GLU A 481 -2.52 -13.78 -15.45
N THR A 482 -2.91 -12.52 -15.60
CA THR A 482 -4.23 -12.00 -15.21
C THR A 482 -5.04 -11.67 -16.46
N LEU A 483 -6.27 -12.19 -16.52
CA LEU A 483 -7.30 -11.76 -17.46
C LEU A 483 -8.54 -11.34 -16.67
N GLN A 484 -9.08 -10.17 -16.99
CA GLN A 484 -10.29 -9.65 -16.37
C GLN A 484 -11.15 -8.94 -17.40
N TYR A 485 -12.46 -9.04 -17.23
CA TYR A 485 -13.41 -8.23 -17.98
C TYR A 485 -14.55 -7.77 -17.07
N SER A 486 -15.24 -6.71 -17.47
CA SER A 486 -16.50 -6.31 -16.84
C SER A 486 -17.48 -5.80 -17.88
N VAL A 487 -18.76 -6.07 -17.67
CA VAL A 487 -19.88 -5.48 -18.40
C VAL A 487 -20.76 -4.80 -17.37
N GLY A 488 -21.11 -3.55 -17.61
CA GLY A 488 -22.03 -2.83 -16.74
C GLY A 488 -22.88 -1.86 -17.55
N ASP A 489 -24.06 -1.58 -17.03
CA ASP A 489 -24.95 -0.55 -17.56
C ASP A 489 -25.41 0.35 -16.41
N THR A 490 -25.61 1.62 -16.73
CA THR A 490 -26.21 2.61 -15.83
C THR A 490 -27.42 3.19 -16.53
N LEU A 491 -28.59 3.04 -15.90
CA LEU A 491 -29.86 3.58 -16.34
C LEU A 491 -30.17 4.84 -15.53
N ASP A 492 -30.23 5.99 -16.19
CA ASP A 492 -30.71 7.24 -15.60
C ASP A 492 -32.18 7.47 -15.96
N ILE A 493 -33.05 7.32 -14.96
CA ILE A 493 -34.51 7.46 -15.09
C ILE A 493 -34.98 8.75 -14.39
N GLY A 494 -34.09 9.75 -14.29
CA GLY A 494 -34.35 11.04 -13.65
C GLY A 494 -34.14 10.99 -12.14
N GLN A 495 -35.19 10.71 -11.36
CA GLN A 495 -35.05 10.64 -9.90
C GLN A 495 -34.39 9.35 -9.42
N LEU A 496 -34.31 8.33 -10.28
CA LEU A 496 -33.75 7.03 -9.96
C LEU A 496 -32.64 6.70 -10.95
N THR A 497 -31.43 6.47 -10.44
CA THR A 497 -30.33 5.87 -11.18
C THR A 497 -30.18 4.43 -10.74
N ILE A 498 -30.13 3.49 -11.69
CA ILE A 498 -29.85 2.08 -11.43
C ILE A 498 -28.57 1.72 -12.17
N ASN A 499 -27.64 1.04 -11.51
CA ASN A 499 -26.48 0.48 -12.18
C ASN A 499 -26.39 -1.01 -11.89
N GLY A 500 -26.07 -1.79 -12.92
CA GLY A 500 -26.00 -3.24 -12.82
C GLY A 500 -24.97 -3.80 -13.77
N GLY A 501 -24.31 -4.89 -13.36
CA GLY A 501 -23.32 -5.54 -14.19
C GLY A 501 -22.62 -6.67 -13.46
N TRP A 502 -21.56 -7.17 -14.07
CA TRP A 502 -20.70 -8.16 -13.46
C TRP A 502 -19.27 -8.00 -13.95
N LYS A 503 -18.36 -8.57 -13.17
CA LYS A 503 -16.96 -8.71 -13.52
C LYS A 503 -16.59 -10.19 -13.54
N GLY A 504 -15.71 -10.56 -14.44
CA GLY A 504 -15.11 -11.89 -14.50
C GLY A 504 -13.59 -11.78 -14.48
N MET A 505 -12.92 -12.70 -13.80
CA MET A 505 -11.46 -12.77 -13.79
C MET A 505 -10.91 -14.19 -13.74
N ARG A 506 -9.72 -14.34 -14.32
CA ARG A 506 -8.87 -15.52 -14.21
C ARG A 506 -7.44 -15.10 -13.94
N VAL A 507 -6.85 -15.64 -12.89
CA VAL A 507 -5.44 -15.48 -12.56
C VAL A 507 -4.78 -16.85 -12.55
N ARG A 508 -3.76 -17.02 -13.39
CA ARG A 508 -2.95 -18.24 -13.44
C ARG A 508 -1.58 -17.95 -12.86
N ASN A 509 -1.21 -18.73 -11.85
CA ASN A 509 0.09 -18.64 -11.19
C ASN A 509 0.91 -19.90 -11.51
N GLN A 510 2.18 -19.70 -11.85
CA GLN A 510 3.16 -20.77 -12.00
C GLN A 510 4.40 -20.47 -11.18
N ALA A 511 4.78 -21.41 -10.31
CA ALA A 511 6.02 -21.35 -9.54
C ALA A 511 7.05 -22.35 -10.08
N ASN A 512 8.25 -21.86 -10.32
CA ASN A 512 9.41 -22.64 -10.73
C ASN A 512 10.53 -22.43 -9.71
N THR A 513 10.88 -23.47 -8.95
CA THR A 513 11.99 -23.43 -7.99
C THR A 513 13.32 -23.61 -8.73
N LEU A 514 14.18 -22.60 -8.66
CA LEU A 514 15.54 -22.59 -9.24
C LEU A 514 16.59 -23.12 -8.25
N ALA A 515 16.38 -22.90 -6.94
CA ALA A 515 17.17 -23.48 -5.86
C ALA A 515 16.34 -23.59 -4.57
N GLY A 516 16.69 -24.52 -3.67
CA GLY A 516 15.96 -24.77 -2.42
C GLY A 516 14.78 -25.75 -2.60
N THR A 517 13.93 -25.84 -1.57
CA THR A 517 12.87 -26.88 -1.46
C THR A 517 11.44 -26.32 -1.46
N LEU A 518 11.26 -25.04 -1.78
CA LEU A 518 9.94 -24.42 -1.88
C LEU A 518 9.09 -25.05 -2.98
N ALA A 519 7.78 -25.00 -2.79
CA ALA A 519 6.82 -25.59 -3.70
C ALA A 519 6.91 -25.01 -5.13
N ARG A 520 6.86 -25.92 -6.10
CA ARG A 520 6.69 -25.64 -7.53
C ARG A 520 5.35 -26.18 -8.00
N GLY A 521 4.80 -25.59 -9.06
CA GLY A 521 3.54 -26.04 -9.63
C GLY A 521 2.70 -24.89 -10.19
N ARG A 522 1.43 -25.19 -10.44
CA ARG A 522 0.47 -24.23 -10.97
C ARG A 522 -0.77 -24.19 -10.08
N ILE A 523 -1.33 -22.99 -9.91
CA ILE A 523 -2.63 -22.80 -9.28
C ILE A 523 -3.40 -21.71 -10.01
N LYS A 524 -4.72 -21.80 -10.03
CA LYS A 524 -5.60 -20.87 -10.74
C LYS A 524 -6.66 -20.34 -9.77
N SER A 525 -6.93 -19.05 -9.85
CA SER A 525 -8.14 -18.43 -9.31
C SER A 525 -9.02 -18.02 -10.49
N GLU A 526 -10.28 -18.42 -10.51
CA GLU A 526 -11.17 -18.14 -11.64
C GLU A 526 -12.61 -18.01 -11.15
N ASP A 527 -13.24 -16.91 -11.53
CA ASP A 527 -14.67 -16.71 -11.45
C ASP A 527 -15.08 -15.72 -12.55
N TRP A 528 -15.96 -16.15 -13.45
CA TRP A 528 -16.36 -15.34 -14.60
C TRP A 528 -17.63 -14.52 -14.35
N PHE A 529 -18.26 -14.66 -13.18
CA PHE A 529 -19.51 -13.97 -12.87
C PHE A 529 -19.53 -13.50 -11.41
N LEU A 530 -19.02 -12.29 -11.18
CA LEU A 530 -19.06 -11.57 -9.92
C LEU A 530 -20.04 -10.38 -10.07
N PRO A 531 -21.33 -10.56 -9.75
CA PRO A 531 -22.36 -9.56 -10.01
C PRO A 531 -22.25 -8.35 -9.07
N GLN A 532 -22.66 -7.20 -9.58
CA GLN A 532 -22.82 -5.96 -8.82
C GLN A 532 -24.09 -5.25 -9.27
N ILE A 533 -24.90 -4.79 -8.33
CA ILE A 533 -26.10 -4.01 -8.60
C ILE A 533 -26.21 -2.90 -7.55
N GLY A 534 -26.68 -1.73 -7.97
CA GLY A 534 -26.91 -0.61 -7.10
C GLY A 534 -27.99 0.32 -7.62
N ALA A 535 -28.54 1.13 -6.73
CA ALA A 535 -29.52 2.14 -7.04
C ALA A 535 -29.28 3.40 -6.21
N VAL A 536 -29.63 4.55 -6.79
CA VAL A 536 -29.65 5.87 -6.14
C VAL A 536 -31.00 6.51 -6.40
N LEU A 537 -31.71 6.87 -5.34
CA LEU A 537 -32.93 7.65 -5.39
C LEU A 537 -32.62 9.08 -4.96
N HIS A 538 -32.75 10.01 -5.89
CA HIS A 538 -32.62 11.45 -5.64
C HIS A 538 -33.90 11.99 -5.02
N LEU A 539 -33.78 12.52 -3.80
CA LEU A 539 -34.85 13.17 -3.04
C LEU A 539 -34.69 14.68 -3.18
N GLY A 540 -35.09 15.18 -4.36
CA GLY A 540 -34.81 16.56 -4.78
C GLY A 540 -33.32 16.78 -5.02
N ASN A 541 -32.85 18.02 -4.85
CA ASN A 541 -31.47 18.40 -5.17
C ASN A 541 -30.49 18.26 -3.99
N GLN A 542 -31.03 17.98 -2.79
CA GLN A 542 -30.29 18.04 -1.53
C GLN A 542 -30.03 16.66 -0.91
N ALA A 543 -30.92 15.69 -1.12
CA ALA A 543 -30.82 14.39 -0.49
C ALA A 543 -30.81 13.26 -1.51
N GLU A 544 -30.14 12.16 -1.18
CA GLU A 544 -30.26 10.90 -1.92
C GLU A 544 -30.16 9.71 -0.98
N VAL A 545 -30.84 8.63 -1.36
CA VAL A 545 -30.74 7.32 -0.72
C VAL A 545 -30.10 6.37 -1.70
N PHE A 546 -29.16 5.55 -1.25
CA PHE A 546 -28.52 4.56 -2.09
C PHE A 546 -28.50 3.19 -1.43
N ALA A 547 -28.43 2.15 -2.27
CA ALA A 547 -28.17 0.79 -1.85
C ALA A 547 -27.39 0.04 -2.93
N SER A 548 -26.54 -0.90 -2.53
CA SER A 548 -25.84 -1.79 -3.45
C SER A 548 -25.58 -3.17 -2.87
N TYR A 549 -25.38 -4.12 -3.79
CA TYR A 549 -24.91 -5.47 -3.54
C TYR A 549 -23.75 -5.78 -4.49
N THR A 550 -22.68 -6.36 -3.95
CA THR A 550 -21.48 -6.63 -4.74
C THR A 550 -20.81 -7.93 -4.32
N GLU A 551 -20.43 -8.75 -5.30
CA GLU A 551 -19.56 -9.91 -5.09
C GLU A 551 -18.15 -9.65 -5.64
N ASN A 552 -17.13 -10.17 -4.95
CA ASN A 552 -15.74 -10.12 -5.42
C ASN A 552 -14.96 -11.38 -5.04
N MET A 553 -13.81 -11.54 -5.68
CA MET A 553 -12.84 -12.60 -5.43
C MET A 553 -11.43 -12.02 -5.37
N ARG A 554 -10.60 -12.56 -4.49
CA ARG A 554 -9.17 -12.31 -4.43
C ARG A 554 -8.41 -13.52 -4.98
N ALA A 555 -7.54 -13.26 -5.95
CA ALA A 555 -6.69 -14.29 -6.51
C ALA A 555 -5.58 -14.73 -5.56
N PHE A 556 -5.13 -15.97 -5.70
CA PHE A 556 -3.90 -16.44 -5.06
C PHE A 556 -2.70 -15.61 -5.53
N ILE A 557 -1.69 -15.50 -4.69
CA ILE A 557 -0.43 -14.81 -5.00
C ILE A 557 0.66 -15.85 -5.26
N ALA A 558 1.55 -15.58 -6.22
CA ALA A 558 2.71 -16.41 -6.51
C ALA A 558 4.00 -15.78 -5.96
N ALA A 559 4.49 -16.27 -4.83
CA ALA A 559 5.74 -15.80 -4.23
C ALA A 559 6.38 -16.85 -3.31
N ALA A 560 7.69 -16.71 -3.05
CA ALA A 560 8.40 -17.55 -2.08
C ALA A 560 8.06 -17.19 -0.63
N THR A 561 7.54 -15.99 -0.42
CA THR A 561 7.26 -15.37 0.89
C THR A 561 5.78 -15.32 1.24
N ALA A 562 4.92 -15.81 0.35
CA ALA A 562 3.48 -15.90 0.57
C ALA A 562 2.94 -17.26 0.12
N ALA A 563 1.95 -17.75 0.86
CA ALA A 563 1.24 -18.96 0.49
C ALA A 563 0.43 -18.72 -0.82
N PRO A 564 0.22 -19.75 -1.66
CA PRO A 564 0.43 -21.18 -1.38
C PRO A 564 1.82 -21.72 -1.77
N PHE A 565 2.75 -20.90 -2.28
CA PHE A 565 4.05 -21.39 -2.76
C PHE A 565 5.21 -21.27 -1.74
N SER A 566 4.98 -20.61 -0.60
CA SER A 566 5.95 -20.51 0.49
C SER A 566 6.05 -21.76 1.39
N ILE A 567 5.32 -22.83 1.08
CA ILE A 567 5.25 -24.08 1.87
C ILE A 567 6.03 -25.23 1.19
N SER A 568 6.10 -26.39 1.85
CA SER A 568 6.74 -27.58 1.28
C SER A 568 5.96 -28.12 0.08
N GLN A 569 6.64 -28.85 -0.82
CA GLN A 569 5.98 -29.46 -1.99
C GLN A 569 4.84 -30.41 -1.61
N ALA A 570 5.02 -31.20 -0.54
CA ALA A 570 4.00 -32.13 -0.07
C ALA A 570 2.75 -31.38 0.42
N ALA A 571 2.94 -30.30 1.19
CA ALA A 571 1.84 -29.46 1.67
C ALA A 571 1.14 -28.72 0.51
N PHE A 572 1.88 -28.28 -0.50
CA PHE A 572 1.29 -27.70 -1.71
C PHE A 572 0.42 -28.72 -2.45
N ASN A 573 0.93 -29.93 -2.68
CA ASN A 573 0.19 -30.98 -3.37
C ASN A 573 -1.11 -31.37 -2.65
N SER A 574 -1.15 -31.30 -1.31
CA SER A 574 -2.37 -31.60 -0.54
C SER A 574 -3.44 -30.50 -0.62
N VAL A 575 -3.06 -29.25 -0.90
CA VAL A 575 -4.01 -28.12 -0.91
C VAL A 575 -4.31 -27.59 -2.31
N ALA A 576 -3.44 -27.78 -3.29
CA ALA A 576 -3.55 -27.13 -4.61
C ALA A 576 -4.84 -27.46 -5.37
N GLY A 577 -5.43 -28.65 -5.12
CA GLY A 577 -6.70 -29.07 -5.74
C GLY A 577 -7.95 -28.75 -4.92
N THR A 578 -7.82 -28.32 -3.67
CA THR A 578 -8.93 -28.15 -2.72
C THR A 578 -9.07 -26.71 -2.21
N VAL A 579 -7.98 -25.94 -2.20
CA VAL A 579 -7.97 -24.56 -1.74
C VAL A 579 -8.77 -23.69 -2.71
N ARG A 580 -9.65 -22.86 -2.15
CA ARG A 580 -10.48 -21.91 -2.89
C ARG A 580 -9.97 -20.48 -2.68
N PRO A 581 -10.09 -19.61 -3.70
CA PRO A 581 -9.80 -18.19 -3.53
C PRO A 581 -10.77 -17.54 -2.54
N GLU A 582 -10.30 -16.52 -1.83
CA GLU A 582 -11.14 -15.73 -0.92
C GLU A 582 -12.22 -14.97 -1.69
N LYS A 583 -13.43 -14.89 -1.14
CA LYS A 583 -14.55 -14.15 -1.72
C LYS A 583 -15.23 -13.27 -0.69
N SER A 584 -15.86 -12.21 -1.17
CA SER A 584 -16.72 -11.34 -0.36
C SER A 584 -18.05 -11.09 -1.05
N LYS A 585 -19.09 -11.00 -0.23
CA LYS A 585 -20.42 -10.50 -0.59
C LYS A 585 -20.72 -9.33 0.31
N THR A 586 -20.94 -8.17 -0.28
CA THR A 586 -21.21 -6.94 0.48
C THR A 586 -22.57 -6.40 0.09
N ALA A 587 -23.41 -6.14 1.08
CA ALA A 587 -24.61 -5.33 0.93
C ALA A 587 -24.42 -4.04 1.73
N GLU A 588 -24.71 -2.90 1.11
CA GLU A 588 -24.68 -1.61 1.81
C GLU A 588 -25.84 -0.72 1.40
N GLY A 589 -26.17 0.22 2.27
CA GLY A 589 -27.15 1.25 2.00
C GLY A 589 -26.94 2.45 2.87
N GLY A 590 -27.33 3.61 2.38
CA GLY A 590 -27.06 4.86 3.07
C GLY A 590 -27.84 6.03 2.53
N VAL A 591 -27.65 7.16 3.19
CA VAL A 591 -28.25 8.44 2.85
C VAL A 591 -27.16 9.50 2.76
N ARG A 592 -27.30 10.40 1.80
CA ARG A 592 -26.45 11.59 1.68
C ARG A 592 -27.32 12.82 1.66
N TYR A 593 -26.85 13.88 2.30
CA TYR A 593 -27.53 15.15 2.37
C TYR A 593 -26.55 16.29 2.16
N ARG A 594 -26.90 17.27 1.33
CA ARG A 594 -26.14 18.50 1.14
C ARG A 594 -27.06 19.70 1.13
N THR A 595 -26.66 20.74 1.85
CA THR A 595 -27.34 22.04 1.83
C THR A 595 -26.35 23.14 2.19
N GLY A 596 -26.28 24.19 1.36
CA GLY A 596 -25.27 25.24 1.52
C GLY A 596 -23.86 24.66 1.63
N GLY A 597 -23.14 25.00 2.71
CA GLY A 597 -21.80 24.48 3.00
C GLY A 597 -21.75 23.13 3.72
N LEU A 598 -22.90 22.51 4.04
CA LEU A 598 -22.99 21.27 4.79
C LEU A 598 -23.13 20.07 3.86
N GLN A 599 -22.36 19.02 4.11
CA GLN A 599 -22.47 17.70 3.50
C GLN A 599 -22.47 16.62 4.59
N LEU A 600 -23.43 15.71 4.55
CA LEU A 600 -23.60 14.59 5.48
C LEU A 600 -23.70 13.27 4.71
N SER A 601 -23.13 12.21 5.26
CA SER A 601 -23.35 10.84 4.79
C SER A 601 -23.49 9.90 5.98
N ALA A 602 -24.48 9.02 5.92
CA ALA A 602 -24.63 7.90 6.85
C ALA A 602 -24.80 6.62 6.04
N THR A 603 -24.11 5.55 6.42
CA THR A 603 -24.09 4.28 5.68
C THR A 603 -24.05 3.11 6.64
N GLY A 604 -24.85 2.09 6.37
CA GLY A 604 -24.79 0.78 7.01
C GLY A 604 -24.36 -0.28 6.02
N TYR A 605 -23.62 -1.29 6.49
CA TYR A 605 -23.15 -2.38 5.64
C TYR A 605 -23.17 -3.72 6.36
N TYR A 606 -23.28 -4.78 5.56
CA TYR A 606 -23.10 -6.17 5.93
C TYR A 606 -22.18 -6.86 4.91
N ILE A 607 -21.20 -7.60 5.41
CA ILE A 607 -20.17 -8.26 4.62
C ILE A 607 -20.11 -9.72 5.09
N ASP A 608 -20.31 -10.64 4.14
CA ASP A 608 -20.02 -12.05 4.29
C ASP A 608 -18.74 -12.38 3.52
N PHE A 609 -17.71 -12.80 4.25
CA PHE A 609 -16.42 -13.20 3.70
C PHE A 609 -16.30 -14.72 3.77
N SER A 610 -16.01 -15.38 2.67
CA SER A 610 -15.78 -16.83 2.63
C SER A 610 -14.35 -17.20 2.24
N ASP A 611 -13.93 -18.38 2.67
CA ASP A 611 -12.64 -19.00 2.37
C ASP A 611 -11.41 -18.19 2.85
N ARG A 612 -11.51 -17.48 3.98
CA ARG A 612 -10.42 -16.66 4.55
C ARG A 612 -9.18 -17.47 4.80
N LEU A 613 -8.09 -17.10 4.14
CA LEU A 613 -6.81 -17.78 4.24
C LEU A 613 -5.96 -17.07 5.30
N LEU A 614 -5.84 -17.69 6.47
CA LEU A 614 -4.92 -17.19 7.49
C LEU A 614 -3.57 -17.91 7.41
N THR A 615 -2.53 -17.12 7.46
CA THR A 615 -1.17 -17.60 7.72
C THR A 615 -0.86 -17.44 9.20
N TYR A 616 -0.26 -18.48 9.79
CA TYR A 616 0.23 -18.46 11.16
C TYR A 616 1.75 -18.38 11.11
N SER A 617 2.29 -17.35 11.75
CA SER A 617 3.73 -17.21 11.91
C SER A 617 4.25 -18.22 12.92
N VAL A 618 5.32 -18.93 12.57
CA VAL A 618 5.96 -19.93 13.44
C VAL A 618 7.37 -19.46 13.77
N GLY A 619 7.70 -19.40 15.06
CA GLY A 619 9.01 -18.94 15.54
C GLY A 619 9.29 -17.47 15.25
N THR A 620 10.57 -17.10 15.20
CA THR A 620 11.00 -15.72 15.01
C THR A 620 11.08 -15.39 13.52
N ALA A 621 10.62 -14.19 13.13
CA ALA A 621 10.48 -13.82 11.72
C ALA A 621 11.79 -13.89 10.93
N ILE A 622 12.93 -13.72 11.62
CA ILE A 622 14.26 -13.66 11.03
C ILE A 622 14.83 -15.04 10.67
N GLN A 623 14.33 -16.10 11.28
CA GLN A 623 14.73 -17.46 10.90
C GLN A 623 14.12 -17.87 9.54
N GLY A 624 13.10 -17.15 9.07
CA GLY A 624 12.47 -17.43 7.77
C GLY A 624 11.72 -18.75 7.72
N ILE A 625 11.20 -19.19 8.87
CA ILE A 625 10.39 -20.41 9.00
C ILE A 625 9.12 -20.25 8.13
N PRO A 626 8.81 -21.21 7.25
CA PRO A 626 7.59 -21.17 6.46
C PRO A 626 6.34 -21.03 7.34
N PRO A 627 5.45 -20.06 7.07
CA PRO A 627 4.19 -19.98 7.80
C PRO A 627 3.30 -21.17 7.42
N THR A 628 2.42 -21.58 8.33
CA THR A 628 1.38 -22.56 8.01
C THR A 628 0.17 -21.82 7.44
N LEU A 629 -0.36 -22.33 6.31
CA LEU A 629 -1.58 -21.82 5.69
C LEU A 629 -2.77 -22.64 6.20
N ASN A 630 -3.77 -21.98 6.77
CA ASN A 630 -5.05 -22.59 7.09
C ASN A 630 -6.19 -21.72 6.54
N ASN A 631 -7.16 -22.35 5.88
CA ASN A 631 -8.42 -21.71 5.57
C ASN A 631 -9.26 -21.71 6.85
N VAL A 632 -9.57 -20.54 7.39
CA VAL A 632 -10.41 -20.37 8.59
C VAL A 632 -11.87 -20.14 8.27
N GLY A 633 -12.25 -20.36 7.02
CA GLY A 633 -13.60 -20.26 6.51
C GLY A 633 -14.12 -18.84 6.52
N GLY A 634 -15.20 -18.61 7.27
CA GLY A 634 -16.00 -17.39 7.17
C GLY A 634 -15.57 -16.26 8.10
N VAL A 635 -15.74 -15.02 7.66
CA VAL A 635 -15.81 -13.84 8.53
C VAL A 635 -17.09 -13.09 8.24
N GLU A 636 -17.82 -12.74 9.29
CA GLU A 636 -19.01 -11.89 9.18
C GLU A 636 -18.64 -10.51 9.73
N SER A 637 -18.95 -9.47 8.97
CA SER A 637 -18.72 -8.09 9.38
C SER A 637 -19.94 -7.23 9.11
N TYR A 638 -20.38 -6.47 10.10
CA TYR A 638 -21.39 -5.44 9.91
C TYR A 638 -20.98 -4.17 10.63
N GLY A 639 -21.48 -3.03 10.14
CA GLY A 639 -21.05 -1.76 10.67
C GLY A 639 -21.87 -0.58 10.16
N ALA A 640 -21.52 0.58 10.70
CA ALA A 640 -22.12 1.84 10.32
C ALA A 640 -21.06 2.94 10.28
N GLU A 641 -21.19 3.84 9.32
CA GLU A 641 -20.30 4.97 9.10
C GLU A 641 -21.12 6.24 9.00
N VAL A 642 -20.66 7.30 9.67
CA VAL A 642 -21.24 8.64 9.58
C VAL A 642 -20.11 9.63 9.31
N SER A 643 -20.34 10.56 8.38
CA SER A 643 -19.43 11.67 8.12
C SER A 643 -20.19 12.96 7.93
N ALA A 644 -19.59 14.05 8.40
CA ALA A 644 -20.06 15.40 8.27
C ALA A 644 -18.90 16.29 7.82
N PHE A 645 -19.11 17.02 6.74
CA PHE A 645 -18.24 18.11 6.31
C PHE A 645 -19.06 19.40 6.32
N TYR A 646 -18.54 20.45 6.94
CA TYR A 646 -19.21 21.73 7.00
C TYR A 646 -18.24 22.87 6.73
N ARG A 647 -18.53 23.66 5.69
CA ARG A 647 -17.93 24.97 5.46
C ARG A 647 -18.73 26.03 6.18
N LEU A 648 -18.32 26.36 7.40
CA LEU A 648 -19.00 27.34 8.26
C LEU A 648 -18.85 28.76 7.67
N THR A 649 -17.66 29.08 7.16
CA THR A 649 -17.35 30.33 6.46
C THR A 649 -16.43 30.02 5.27
N PRO A 650 -16.21 30.95 4.32
CA PRO A 650 -15.23 30.74 3.25
C PRO A 650 -13.82 30.37 3.76
N ALA A 651 -13.46 30.84 4.96
CA ALA A 651 -12.16 30.60 5.56
C ALA A 651 -12.15 29.47 6.59
N PHE A 652 -13.30 28.93 7.01
CA PHE A 652 -13.34 27.92 8.08
C PHE A 652 -14.18 26.72 7.67
N SER A 653 -13.58 25.54 7.79
CA SER A 653 -14.27 24.27 7.55
C SER A 653 -13.97 23.25 8.64
N ALA A 654 -14.92 22.34 8.85
CA ALA A 654 -14.83 21.27 9.81
C ALA A 654 -15.20 19.94 9.14
N LEU A 655 -14.49 18.88 9.52
CA LEU A 655 -14.80 17.50 9.19
C LEU A 655 -14.94 16.69 10.47
N ALA A 656 -15.94 15.84 10.55
CA ALA A 656 -16.09 14.84 11.59
C ALA A 656 -16.53 13.52 10.97
N SER A 657 -15.99 12.40 11.44
CA SER A 657 -16.42 11.08 11.02
C SER A 657 -16.38 10.07 12.16
N TYR A 658 -17.28 9.11 12.11
CA TYR A 658 -17.38 7.99 13.04
C TYR A 658 -17.58 6.71 12.25
N SER A 659 -16.92 5.64 12.66
CA SER A 659 -17.15 4.30 12.11
C SER A 659 -17.20 3.26 13.22
N TYR A 660 -18.25 2.45 13.18
CA TYR A 660 -18.41 1.25 13.97
C TYR A 660 -18.24 0.01 13.07
N ASN A 661 -17.38 -0.92 13.46
CA ASN A 661 -17.17 -2.17 12.74
C ASN A 661 -17.15 -3.37 13.68
N HIS A 662 -18.06 -4.33 13.46
CA HIS A 662 -18.11 -5.58 14.20
C HIS A 662 -17.75 -6.73 13.26
N ALA A 663 -16.52 -7.23 13.33
CA ALA A 663 -16.01 -8.31 12.49
C ALA A 663 -15.58 -9.53 13.32
N THR A 664 -16.16 -10.70 13.07
CA THR A 664 -15.87 -11.93 13.85
C THR A 664 -15.63 -13.15 12.98
N TYR A 665 -14.77 -14.06 13.47
CA TYR A 665 -14.54 -15.36 12.85
C TYR A 665 -15.78 -16.26 12.97
N GLN A 666 -16.15 -16.94 11.89
CA GLN A 666 -17.36 -17.77 11.85
C GLN A 666 -17.09 -19.26 12.10
N GLN A 667 -15.82 -19.66 12.21
CA GLN A 667 -15.43 -21.05 12.41
C GLN A 667 -14.35 -21.17 13.49
N THR A 668 -14.39 -22.32 14.17
CA THR A 668 -13.32 -22.76 15.06
C THR A 668 -12.35 -23.62 14.28
N VAL A 669 -11.07 -23.28 14.34
CA VAL A 669 -10.02 -23.89 13.52
C VAL A 669 -8.98 -24.52 14.43
N ARG A 670 -8.55 -25.73 14.08
CA ARG A 670 -7.50 -26.46 14.77
C ARG A 670 -6.43 -26.91 13.79
N ASP A 671 -5.19 -27.02 14.26
CA ASP A 671 -4.12 -27.62 13.46
C ASP A 671 -4.25 -29.16 13.41
N GLY A 672 -3.38 -29.81 12.64
CA GLY A 672 -3.34 -31.28 12.54
C GLY A 672 -3.00 -32.00 13.84
N SER A 673 -2.53 -31.28 14.87
CA SER A 673 -2.27 -31.79 16.22
C SER A 673 -3.42 -31.50 17.21
N GLY A 674 -4.50 -30.84 16.75
CA GLY A 674 -5.67 -30.51 17.55
C GLY A 674 -5.57 -29.19 18.33
N ASN A 675 -4.47 -28.44 18.23
CA ASN A 675 -4.32 -27.16 18.90
C ASN A 675 -5.28 -26.13 18.32
N LEU A 676 -5.86 -25.30 19.19
CA LEU A 676 -6.78 -24.25 18.78
C LEU A 676 -6.01 -23.10 18.10
N LEU A 677 -6.39 -22.79 16.87
CA LEU A 677 -5.75 -21.77 16.05
C LEU A 677 -6.59 -20.49 15.96
N ALA A 678 -7.90 -20.63 15.80
CA ALA A 678 -8.88 -19.55 15.84
C ALA A 678 -10.19 -20.09 16.41
N GLU A 679 -11.00 -19.23 17.03
CA GLU A 679 -12.26 -19.60 17.66
C GLU A 679 -13.42 -18.77 17.11
N LYS A 680 -14.55 -19.43 16.85
CA LYS A 680 -15.77 -18.76 16.40
C LYS A 680 -16.20 -17.66 17.38
N GLY A 681 -16.61 -16.51 16.86
CA GLY A 681 -17.07 -15.36 17.64
C GLY A 681 -15.95 -14.46 18.17
N ARG A 682 -14.68 -14.85 18.01
CA ARG A 682 -13.55 -13.95 18.27
C ARG A 682 -13.48 -12.85 17.22
N TYR A 683 -13.04 -11.67 17.65
CA TYR A 683 -12.84 -10.53 16.78
C TYR A 683 -11.66 -10.75 15.83
N VAL A 684 -11.82 -10.27 14.62
CA VAL A 684 -10.75 -10.23 13.62
C VAL A 684 -9.59 -9.38 14.15
N VAL A 685 -8.37 -9.90 14.03
CA VAL A 685 -7.14 -9.19 14.39
C VAL A 685 -6.98 -7.87 13.64
N ASP A 686 -6.32 -6.90 14.28
CA ASP A 686 -6.04 -5.55 13.75
C ASP A 686 -7.28 -4.79 13.22
N THR A 687 -8.47 -5.12 13.72
CA THR A 687 -9.73 -4.48 13.32
C THR A 687 -10.29 -3.68 14.49
N PRO A 688 -10.11 -2.34 14.54
CA PRO A 688 -10.70 -1.53 15.59
C PRO A 688 -12.22 -1.48 15.44
N GLN A 689 -12.95 -1.59 16.55
CA GLN A 689 -14.40 -1.56 16.53
C GLN A 689 -14.95 -0.15 16.40
N ASN A 690 -14.28 0.84 16.99
CA ASN A 690 -14.72 2.23 16.98
C ASN A 690 -13.57 3.13 16.54
N MET A 691 -13.85 4.02 15.59
CA MET A 691 -12.95 5.11 15.23
C MET A 691 -13.73 6.41 15.15
N VAL A 692 -13.10 7.49 15.63
CA VAL A 692 -13.62 8.86 15.51
C VAL A 692 -12.51 9.71 14.93
N LYS A 693 -12.81 10.45 13.86
CA LYS A 693 -11.88 11.38 13.23
C LYS A 693 -12.50 12.77 13.24
N GLY A 694 -11.71 13.79 13.48
CA GLY A 694 -12.13 15.18 13.41
C GLY A 694 -11.02 16.06 12.86
N GLU A 695 -11.38 17.06 12.08
CA GLU A 695 -10.43 18.06 11.58
C GLU A 695 -11.09 19.44 11.49
N LEU A 696 -10.40 20.46 11.97
CA LEU A 696 -10.75 21.86 11.77
C LEU A 696 -9.69 22.49 10.88
N VAL A 697 -10.13 23.25 9.88
CA VAL A 697 -9.25 23.95 8.94
C VAL A 697 -9.64 25.41 8.88
N TYR A 698 -8.64 26.27 9.00
CA TYR A 698 -8.73 27.70 8.74
C TYR A 698 -7.85 28.07 7.54
N ASP A 699 -8.36 28.87 6.61
CA ASP A 699 -7.63 29.34 5.44
C ASP A 699 -8.27 30.62 4.86
N ASP A 700 -7.71 31.79 5.16
CA ASP A 700 -8.18 33.07 4.63
C ASP A 700 -7.40 33.54 3.38
N SER A 701 -6.72 32.62 2.70
CA SER A 701 -5.73 32.85 1.63
C SER A 701 -4.38 33.42 2.09
N ARG A 702 -4.26 34.04 3.26
CA ARG A 702 -2.99 34.50 3.83
C ARG A 702 -2.54 33.58 4.95
N VAL A 703 -3.29 33.52 6.03
CA VAL A 703 -3.09 32.63 7.16
C VAL A 703 -3.87 31.35 6.91
N PHE A 704 -3.21 30.22 7.13
CA PHE A 704 -3.86 28.93 7.07
C PHE A 704 -3.38 28.04 8.22
N GLY A 705 -4.19 27.05 8.57
CA GLY A 705 -3.85 26.09 9.60
C GLY A 705 -4.88 25.00 9.75
N ARG A 706 -4.49 23.92 10.39
CA ARG A 706 -5.39 22.80 10.70
C ARG A 706 -5.08 22.19 12.05
N VAL A 707 -6.09 21.58 12.65
CA VAL A 707 -5.94 20.68 13.80
C VAL A 707 -6.81 19.47 13.55
N GLY A 708 -6.21 18.29 13.54
CA GLY A 708 -6.88 17.01 13.33
C GLY A 708 -6.68 16.07 14.52
N ALA A 709 -7.71 15.30 14.86
CA ALA A 709 -7.69 14.28 15.90
C ALA A 709 -8.14 12.93 15.34
N ASP A 710 -7.40 11.88 15.69
CA ASP A 710 -7.65 10.48 15.31
C ASP A 710 -7.75 9.61 16.56
N TYR A 711 -8.99 9.21 16.90
CA TYR A 711 -9.26 8.19 17.90
C TYR A 711 -9.49 6.82 17.27
N MET A 712 -8.90 5.81 17.89
CA MET A 712 -9.10 4.40 17.56
C MET A 712 -9.18 3.56 18.83
N SER A 713 -10.17 2.65 18.89
CA SER A 713 -10.31 1.71 20.00
C SER A 713 -9.19 0.67 20.05
N LYS A 714 -9.17 -0.16 21.12
CA LYS A 714 -8.25 -1.29 21.25
C LYS A 714 -8.27 -2.21 20.01
N ARG A 715 -7.15 -2.92 19.78
CA ARG A 715 -6.99 -3.89 18.69
C ARG A 715 -6.30 -5.16 19.17
N TYR A 716 -6.82 -6.31 18.78
CA TYR A 716 -6.21 -7.60 19.05
C TYR A 716 -5.14 -7.94 18.02
N PHE A 717 -4.08 -8.62 18.45
CA PHE A 717 -3.01 -9.09 17.56
C PHE A 717 -2.78 -10.62 17.63
N THR A 718 -3.69 -11.33 18.29
CA THR A 718 -3.76 -12.79 18.29
C THR A 718 -5.15 -13.26 17.90
N TYR A 719 -5.22 -14.39 17.19
CA TYR A 719 -6.49 -14.93 16.69
C TYR A 719 -7.44 -15.39 17.82
N LEU A 720 -6.89 -15.77 18.98
CA LEU A 720 -7.68 -16.09 20.19
C LEU A 720 -8.02 -14.86 21.03
N ASN A 721 -7.59 -13.67 20.61
CA ASN A 721 -7.84 -12.39 21.27
C ASN A 721 -7.37 -12.35 22.74
N ASP A 722 -6.31 -13.07 23.08
CA ASP A 722 -5.66 -13.03 24.41
C ASP A 722 -4.63 -11.89 24.54
N GLN A 723 -4.14 -11.34 23.43
CA GLN A 723 -3.24 -10.19 23.41
C GLN A 723 -3.79 -9.03 22.57
N SER A 724 -3.60 -7.81 23.06
CA SER A 724 -4.10 -6.58 22.44
C SER A 724 -3.22 -5.38 22.74
N VAL A 725 -3.40 -4.32 21.95
CA VAL A 725 -2.87 -2.99 22.26
C VAL A 725 -4.02 -2.05 22.59
N ASP A 726 -3.75 -1.11 23.51
CA ASP A 726 -4.73 -0.12 23.96
C ASP A 726 -5.18 0.83 22.85
N GLY A 727 -6.35 1.42 23.05
CA GLY A 727 -6.83 2.51 22.19
C GLY A 727 -5.95 3.77 22.31
N ARG A 728 -6.06 4.66 21.31
CA ARG A 728 -5.27 5.90 21.24
C ARG A 728 -6.07 7.06 20.70
N VAL A 729 -5.63 8.28 21.05
CA VAL A 729 -5.97 9.53 20.37
C VAL A 729 -4.65 10.15 19.92
N LEU A 730 -4.52 10.46 18.62
CA LEU A 730 -3.41 11.24 18.08
C LEU A 730 -3.94 12.59 17.60
N VAL A 731 -3.17 13.65 17.83
CA VAL A 731 -3.50 15.01 17.41
C VAL A 731 -2.37 15.53 16.52
N ASP A 732 -2.70 15.95 15.32
CA ASP A 732 -1.76 16.58 14.38
C ASP A 732 -2.23 18.02 14.11
N ALA A 733 -1.29 18.95 13.97
CA ALA A 733 -1.61 20.36 13.73
C ALA A 733 -0.62 21.03 12.76
N SER A 734 -1.07 22.06 12.05
CA SER A 734 -0.17 22.96 11.31
C SER A 734 -0.70 24.39 11.29
N ILE A 735 0.22 25.33 11.08
CA ILE A 735 -0.07 26.75 10.88
C ILE A 735 0.91 27.32 9.86
N GLY A 736 0.45 28.22 9.00
CA GLY A 736 1.28 28.81 7.97
C GLY A 736 0.79 30.16 7.49
N TYR A 737 1.65 30.81 6.72
CA TYR A 737 1.43 32.11 6.12
C TYR A 737 1.86 32.10 4.65
N ARG A 738 0.98 32.59 3.76
CA ARG A 738 1.25 32.82 2.34
C ARG A 738 1.62 34.29 2.14
N PHE A 739 2.82 34.52 1.66
CA PHE A 739 3.30 35.86 1.35
C PHE A 739 2.66 36.37 0.04
N PRO A 740 2.38 37.68 -0.06
CA PRO A 740 1.90 38.29 -1.29
C PRO A 740 2.85 38.07 -2.48
N LYS A 741 2.35 38.23 -3.70
CA LYS A 741 3.15 38.02 -4.94
C LYS A 741 4.31 39.00 -5.03
N GLU A 742 4.17 40.21 -4.49
CA GLU A 742 5.22 41.23 -4.41
C GLU A 742 6.42 40.76 -3.57
N TRP A 743 6.21 39.79 -2.68
CA TRP A 743 7.22 39.18 -1.82
C TRP A 743 7.62 37.78 -2.34
N GLY A 744 7.34 37.49 -3.61
CA GLY A 744 7.71 36.24 -4.27
C GLY A 744 6.67 35.12 -4.19
N GLY A 745 5.54 35.33 -3.50
CA GLY A 745 4.40 34.41 -3.48
C GLY A 745 4.67 33.05 -2.83
N PHE A 746 5.68 32.96 -1.97
CA PHE A 746 6.00 31.73 -1.23
C PHE A 746 5.12 31.61 0.02
N SER A 747 5.03 30.41 0.59
CA SER A 747 4.41 30.18 1.89
C SER A 747 5.37 29.50 2.84
N ILE A 748 5.24 29.82 4.12
CA ILE A 748 5.91 29.12 5.22
C ILE A 748 4.86 28.40 6.06
N GLU A 749 5.13 27.16 6.44
CA GLU A 749 4.25 26.33 7.26
C GLU A 749 5.07 25.65 8.36
N GLY A 750 4.60 25.72 9.60
CA GLY A 750 5.05 24.86 10.69
C GLY A 750 4.01 23.78 10.96
N SER A 751 4.42 22.53 11.05
CA SER A 751 3.55 21.41 11.35
C SER A 751 4.10 20.53 12.46
N VAL A 752 3.19 19.90 13.20
CA VAL A 752 3.50 18.99 14.30
C VAL A 752 2.61 17.75 14.19
N THR A 753 3.22 16.57 14.19
CA THR A 753 2.53 15.28 14.32
C THR A 753 2.61 14.77 15.75
N ASN A 754 1.57 14.10 16.23
CA ASN A 754 1.48 13.61 17.61
C ASN A 754 1.75 14.73 18.64
N LEU A 755 1.02 15.84 18.52
CA LEU A 755 1.16 17.08 19.31
C LEU A 755 1.15 16.83 20.84
N THR A 756 0.39 15.85 21.29
CA THR A 756 0.26 15.46 22.71
C THR A 756 1.38 14.52 23.20
N ASP A 757 2.31 14.14 22.32
CA ASP A 757 3.43 13.23 22.60
C ASP A 757 2.98 11.89 23.21
N LYS A 758 1.86 11.36 22.70
CA LYS A 758 1.33 10.07 23.14
C LYS A 758 2.30 8.97 22.74
N ARG A 759 2.69 8.11 23.68
CA ARG A 759 3.31 6.81 23.38
C ARG A 759 2.23 5.80 23.02
N TYR A 760 2.40 5.12 21.89
CA TYR A 760 1.44 4.15 21.38
C TYR A 760 2.12 3.11 20.48
N ILE A 761 1.43 2.00 20.24
CA ILE A 761 1.77 1.05 19.17
C ILE A 761 1.07 1.51 17.90
N SER A 762 1.84 1.85 16.88
CA SER A 762 1.30 2.27 15.59
C SER A 762 0.83 1.07 14.80
N THR A 763 1.78 0.22 14.41
CA THR A 763 1.59 -0.90 13.50
C THR A 763 1.53 -2.22 14.24
N ILE A 764 0.62 -3.08 13.84
CA ILE A 764 0.48 -4.46 14.31
C ILE A 764 0.58 -5.40 13.10
N GLY A 765 1.15 -6.60 13.29
CA GLY A 765 1.12 -7.65 12.29
C GLY A 765 2.29 -7.56 11.29
N THR A 766 3.38 -6.86 11.62
CA THR A 766 4.56 -6.75 10.75
C THR A 766 5.18 -8.09 10.44
N ASN A 767 5.19 -8.97 11.43
CA ASN A 767 5.66 -10.35 11.32
C ASN A 767 4.51 -11.37 11.31
N GLY A 768 3.30 -10.93 10.94
CA GLY A 768 2.09 -11.74 10.98
C GLY A 768 1.50 -11.92 12.38
N PHE A 769 0.43 -12.71 12.44
CA PHE A 769 -0.33 -12.97 13.66
C PHE A 769 -0.17 -14.43 14.09
N THR A 770 -0.27 -14.68 15.39
CA THR A 770 -0.25 -16.02 16.00
C THR A 770 -1.60 -16.36 16.60
N ALA A 771 -1.81 -17.64 16.94
CA ALA A 771 -3.03 -18.08 17.62
C ALA A 771 -3.17 -17.39 18.99
N SER A 772 -2.12 -17.43 19.81
CA SER A 772 -2.06 -16.84 21.15
C SER A 772 -0.64 -16.38 21.49
N GLY A 773 -0.52 -15.71 22.64
CA GLY A 773 0.77 -15.29 23.20
C GLY A 773 1.36 -14.04 22.57
N ASP A 774 2.39 -13.50 23.24
CA ASP A 774 3.07 -12.29 22.81
C ASP A 774 4.12 -12.60 21.72
N ASN A 775 3.86 -12.18 20.49
CA ASN A 775 4.78 -12.32 19.36
C ASN A 775 5.37 -10.96 18.95
N GLN A 776 6.57 -11.00 18.38
CA GLN A 776 7.30 -9.79 17.96
C GLN A 776 6.74 -9.24 16.63
N THR A 777 5.64 -8.49 16.70
CA THR A 777 4.87 -8.02 15.53
C THR A 777 4.37 -6.58 15.65
N LEU A 778 4.88 -5.85 16.65
CA LEU A 778 4.44 -4.51 17.00
C LEU A 778 5.50 -3.47 16.59
N LEU A 779 5.09 -2.34 16.02
CA LEU A 779 5.96 -1.17 15.90
C LEU A 779 5.48 -0.04 16.78
N ALA A 780 6.44 0.58 17.47
CA ALA A 780 6.20 1.79 18.21
C ALA A 780 5.87 2.94 17.25
N GLY A 781 4.90 3.78 17.62
CA GLY A 781 4.62 5.03 16.92
C GLY A 781 5.67 6.10 17.16
N ALA A 782 5.83 7.01 16.21
CA ALA A 782 6.74 8.14 16.38
C ALA A 782 6.27 9.04 17.54
N PRO A 783 7.21 9.60 18.34
CA PRO A 783 6.88 10.63 19.33
C PRO A 783 6.42 11.92 18.64
N ARG A 784 6.19 12.98 19.41
CA ARG A 784 5.94 14.30 18.81
C ARG A 784 7.07 14.68 17.86
N GLN A 785 6.72 15.03 16.62
CA GLN A 785 7.67 15.51 15.61
C GLN A 785 7.17 16.81 14.99
N TRP A 786 8.10 17.73 14.72
CA TRP A 786 7.85 19.03 14.13
C TRP A 786 8.58 19.18 12.80
N PHE A 787 8.00 19.97 11.89
CA PHE A 787 8.57 20.29 10.59
C PHE A 787 8.28 21.75 10.24
N VAL A 788 9.20 22.37 9.51
CA VAL A 788 9.03 23.68 8.89
C VAL A 788 9.22 23.52 7.40
N THR A 789 8.28 24.04 6.62
CA THR A 789 8.27 23.94 5.17
C THR A 789 8.18 25.33 4.55
N LEU A 790 9.02 25.56 3.53
CA LEU A 790 8.88 26.64 2.57
C LEU A 790 8.31 26.08 1.27
N LYS A 791 7.23 26.65 0.71
CA LYS A 791 6.58 26.21 -0.53
C LYS A 791 6.42 27.38 -1.51
N LYS A 792 6.42 27.10 -2.82
CA LYS A 792 6.06 28.05 -3.89
C LYS A 792 5.40 27.31 -5.04
N GLY A 793 4.35 27.88 -5.63
CA GLY A 793 3.74 27.41 -6.88
C GLY A 793 2.78 26.22 -6.76
N PHE A 794 2.23 25.97 -5.57
CA PHE A 794 1.26 24.90 -5.30
C PHE A 794 -0.16 25.45 -5.16
#